data_AF-A0A1Z9QQ40-F1
#
_entry.id   AF-A0A1Z9QQ40-F1
#
_cell.length_a   1.000
_cell.length_b   1.000
_cell.length_c   1.000
_cell.angle_alpha   90.00
_cell.angle_beta   90.00
_cell.angle_gamma   90.00
#
_symmetry.space_group_name_H-M   'P 1'
#
loop_
_entity.id
_entity.type
_entity.pdbx_description
1 polymer ?
#
loop_
_entity_poly.entity_id
_entity_poly.type
_entity_poly.pdbx_seq_one_letter_code
_entity_poly.pdbx_strand_id
1 'polypeptide(L)'
;MHLLLPTSMHLLLSRRVVLIACLTTSYASLPAAVTARQPTPFIEQLQAVSSVDLAQQARQRGDAKRGALIFHTTAASCVHCHTQSNDQATTQSLPLGPDLTIRRDVSDAYLVESLLYPSKVIHKDYETKSILTTSGEVVVALIIDEKDNKLTVRSANDLERTRIISKDEIEAIKTNTQSVMPEGLVATIGNLRDFLDLTLYLIEVAEGGKIRAEKLKPEPEQLEFTDDTLDLDHAGIIGKMRTRDFETGKGIFHGYCFNCHGDDGNSPSLPTARAFGTDKMRFGSDPFQMFMTLSKGKGLMAAMRHLTPKERYQVVHYVREQFMKPSNPDYFEVDKEYLQGLPKGTRNGSEQPEIKRDYGSTLASQLGREHSSVLNVDLGGTTISYDLHSMDQAGVWKGGLDLTQTQHIRDRGEGTVTAAGKEIEAFSGWAWGHDGSLDYPRSDLLPRGPMPQHWMNYRGHYIHGRQAVLSYSIDGRAILETPAQLENELTHNMQIMPGTPLILSVGQEQTTSDKSTQTTVHNVIGSVTRGWNSVKPAAKNVMRDQVRTAENCFIISYQYDKTQIVKYTAAGITGDTSDMQWQIDRKSRLCLKIPEDKQTRNITIHRSQGDNLKSLNDWLSSVKAAPLKDRRTASDLTSGGPLRWPEVLHTTGYQGLEQTGYALDTLTLPDANPWNSWFRTSALDFFPDGRLALSTYGGDIWIGSGIDLELTDIRWKRFAAGLYEPFGVKVVDDHVFVTCKDRIVRLHDLNQDGEADFHESFSPDMDVSVNFHAFNFDLQTDNEGNFYYSKSGHGADSTLPGAVIKISPDGKKREVFCTGFRTPNGMGMLPDGRPTASDNQGQWTPASKVSLLKPGGFYGWVQTYSIPGKWEPGGGTIDVKNVVPPSSFDSPLIWMPQDFDNSSGGQLWVDDARWGPLSGHLLHTSFGKGWMSYLMIQDIEGHTQAAIAKLPFDFRTGIMRARVNPKDGQVYATGLQGWNGGGRAGLQEGGLQRVRYTGKPWQMVSDCKVEKNGLRITFNFPLEPNSATDLGSYAAEHWNYHWRSSYGSDRYSPLTDMRGTETIKIESVTLEADGRSVKLNIGKMIPVDQAHIKFRVKSLDGSTFEDELYWTINHVPTQ
;
A
#
# COMPACT_ATOMS: atom_id res chain seq x y z
N MET A 1 -38.29 39.68 18.70
CA MET A 1 -37.91 41.10 18.91
C MET A 1 -36.61 41.30 18.15
N HIS A 2 -36.64 41.56 16.83
CA HIS A 2 -36.76 42.89 16.19
C HIS A 2 -35.69 43.84 16.71
N LEU A 3 -34.83 44.42 15.89
CA LEU A 3 -35.05 45.21 14.67
C LEU A 3 -33.84 45.08 13.71
N LEU A 4 -33.85 45.38 12.41
CA LEU A 4 -34.83 45.50 11.32
C LEU A 4 -33.97 45.92 10.09
N LEU A 5 -34.19 45.25 8.95
CA LEU A 5 -33.95 45.75 7.58
C LEU A 5 -34.75 47.08 7.35
N PRO A 6 -34.68 47.86 6.22
CA PRO A 6 -34.60 47.36 4.83
C PRO A 6 -34.11 48.31 3.67
N THR A 7 -34.20 47.75 2.45
CA THR A 7 -34.68 48.32 1.14
C THR A 7 -33.82 49.26 0.26
N SER A 8 -33.28 48.67 -0.81
CA SER A 8 -33.69 48.73 -2.24
C SER A 8 -34.17 50.03 -2.95
N MET A 9 -33.65 50.18 -4.18
CA MET A 9 -34.26 50.64 -5.46
C MET A 9 -33.91 52.03 -6.06
N HIS A 10 -33.28 51.96 -7.25
CA HIS A 10 -33.60 52.62 -8.54
C HIS A 10 -32.70 53.74 -9.15
N LEU A 11 -32.04 53.33 -10.24
CA LEU A 11 -31.99 53.90 -11.61
C LEU A 11 -31.30 55.25 -11.95
N LEU A 12 -30.22 55.08 -12.73
CA LEU A 12 -29.92 55.67 -14.06
C LEU A 12 -29.24 57.05 -14.24
N LEU A 13 -28.27 57.01 -15.16
CA LEU A 13 -27.75 58.04 -16.09
C LEU A 13 -26.69 59.03 -15.59
N SER A 14 -25.41 58.75 -15.89
CA SER A 14 -24.80 59.25 -17.14
C SER A 14 -23.31 58.89 -17.31
N ARG A 15 -23.05 58.37 -18.51
CA ARG A 15 -21.80 58.12 -19.26
C ARG A 15 -20.54 58.90 -18.86
N ARG A 16 -19.40 58.20 -18.78
CA ARG A 16 -18.29 58.30 -19.75
C ARG A 16 -17.37 57.07 -19.70
N VAL A 17 -17.26 56.43 -20.86
CA VAL A 17 -16.39 55.29 -21.18
C VAL A 17 -15.03 55.84 -21.62
N VAL A 18 -13.94 55.33 -21.05
CA VAL A 18 -12.63 55.22 -21.73
C VAL A 18 -12.03 53.86 -21.36
N LEU A 19 -11.64 53.12 -22.41
CA LEU A 19 -11.11 51.77 -22.45
C LEU A 19 -10.04 51.46 -21.37
N ILE A 20 -10.23 50.38 -20.62
CA ILE A 20 -9.15 49.59 -20.04
C ILE A 20 -9.12 48.26 -20.81
N ALA A 21 -8.12 48.11 -21.66
CA ALA A 21 -7.71 46.82 -22.18
C ALA A 21 -7.03 46.06 -21.03
N CYS A 22 -7.81 45.32 -20.24
CA CYS A 22 -7.27 44.31 -19.34
C CYS A 22 -6.82 43.11 -20.18
N LEU A 23 -5.52 43.00 -20.37
CA LEU A 23 -4.84 41.72 -20.61
C LEU A 23 -5.15 40.80 -19.42
N THR A 24 -6.22 40.02 -19.54
CA THR A 24 -6.45 38.87 -18.67
C THR A 24 -5.42 37.83 -19.02
N THR A 25 -4.29 37.82 -18.32
CA THR A 25 -3.37 36.68 -18.31
C THR A 25 -4.14 35.50 -17.73
N SER A 26 -4.49 34.57 -18.61
CA SER A 26 -5.03 33.26 -18.31
C SER A 26 -4.19 32.61 -17.21
N TYR A 27 -4.85 32.21 -16.12
CA TYR A 27 -4.28 31.26 -15.16
C TYR A 27 -4.08 29.94 -15.92
N ALA A 28 -2.89 29.77 -16.51
CA ALA A 28 -2.45 28.47 -16.95
C ALA A 28 -2.27 27.61 -15.70
N SER A 29 -3.06 26.54 -15.61
CA SER A 29 -2.78 25.40 -14.74
C SER A 29 -1.31 25.00 -14.90
N LEU A 30 -0.56 24.98 -13.80
CA LEU A 30 0.79 24.45 -13.76
C LEU A 30 0.80 23.05 -14.41
N PRO A 31 1.67 22.78 -15.40
CA PRO A 31 1.76 21.46 -16.00
C PRO A 31 2.17 20.42 -14.95
N ALA A 32 1.90 19.13 -15.23
CA ALA A 32 2.47 18.03 -14.47
C ALA A 32 3.99 18.22 -14.31
N ALA A 33 4.56 17.77 -13.19
CA ALA A 33 5.99 17.92 -12.90
C ALA A 33 6.84 17.23 -13.99
N VAL A 34 7.24 17.98 -15.01
CA VAL A 34 8.21 17.53 -16.01
C VAL A 34 9.58 17.77 -15.40
N THR A 35 10.10 16.76 -14.71
CA THR A 35 11.50 16.76 -14.26
C THR A 35 12.42 16.60 -15.47
N ALA A 36 13.64 17.14 -15.42
CA ALA A 36 14.64 16.97 -16.47
C ALA A 36 15.03 15.49 -16.71
N ARG A 37 14.90 14.63 -15.68
CA ARG A 37 15.20 13.19 -15.74
C ARG A 37 13.95 12.31 -15.87
N GLN A 38 13.30 12.40 -17.03
CA GLN A 38 12.25 11.45 -17.41
C GLN A 38 12.86 10.08 -17.75
N PRO A 39 12.19 8.96 -17.42
CA PRO A 39 12.60 7.67 -17.93
C PRO A 39 12.45 7.64 -19.46
N THR A 40 13.33 6.88 -20.13
CA THR A 40 13.13 6.59 -21.56
C THR A 40 11.79 5.88 -21.74
N PRO A 41 10.90 6.36 -22.65
CA PRO A 41 9.61 5.72 -22.90
C PRO A 41 9.75 4.22 -23.17
N PHE A 42 8.86 3.40 -22.61
CA PHE A 42 8.97 1.94 -22.69
C PHE A 42 9.09 1.40 -24.13
N ILE A 43 8.36 2.00 -25.08
CA ILE A 43 8.45 1.62 -26.50
C ILE A 43 9.84 1.89 -27.07
N GLU A 44 10.48 3.02 -26.72
CA GLU A 44 11.84 3.33 -27.16
C GLU A 44 12.84 2.35 -26.56
N GLN A 45 12.63 1.92 -25.31
CA GLN A 45 13.47 0.88 -24.69
C GLN A 45 13.37 -0.45 -25.43
N LEU A 46 12.15 -0.87 -25.81
CA LEU A 46 11.94 -2.08 -26.62
C LEU A 46 12.62 -1.95 -27.99
N GLN A 47 12.46 -0.80 -28.65
CA GLN A 47 13.04 -0.54 -29.97
C GLN A 47 14.57 -0.47 -29.95
N ALA A 48 15.18 -0.13 -28.81
CA ALA A 48 16.62 -0.12 -28.61
C ALA A 48 17.24 -1.52 -28.45
N VAL A 49 16.42 -2.55 -28.21
CA VAL A 49 16.85 -3.95 -28.10
C VAL A 49 16.56 -4.68 -29.41
N SER A 50 17.42 -5.62 -29.81
CA SER A 50 17.21 -6.37 -31.05
C SER A 50 15.98 -7.26 -30.95
N SER A 51 15.22 -7.40 -32.05
CA SER A 51 14.06 -8.29 -32.10
C SER A 51 14.42 -9.75 -31.83
N VAL A 52 15.66 -10.16 -32.09
CA VAL A 52 16.17 -11.51 -31.80
C VAL A 52 16.32 -11.71 -30.29
N ASP A 53 16.89 -10.74 -29.57
CA ASP A 53 17.06 -10.83 -28.12
C ASP A 53 15.71 -10.82 -27.40
N LEU A 54 14.78 -9.97 -27.85
CA LEU A 54 13.41 -9.94 -27.31
C LEU A 54 12.66 -11.25 -27.56
N ALA A 55 12.81 -11.84 -28.75
CA ALA A 55 12.25 -13.16 -29.04
C ALA A 55 12.85 -14.26 -28.15
N GLN A 56 14.17 -14.23 -27.93
CA GLN A 56 14.83 -15.14 -27.01
C GLN A 56 14.33 -14.96 -25.57
N GLN A 57 14.18 -13.71 -25.10
CA GLN A 57 13.62 -13.44 -23.78
C GLN A 57 12.16 -13.92 -23.66
N ALA A 58 11.35 -13.79 -24.72
CA ALA A 58 9.98 -14.30 -24.72
C ALA A 58 9.96 -15.82 -24.57
N ARG A 59 10.84 -16.55 -25.26
CA ARG A 59 11.01 -18.01 -25.10
C ARG A 59 11.48 -18.41 -23.71
N GLN A 60 12.36 -17.62 -23.10
CA GLN A 60 12.94 -17.94 -21.80
C GLN A 60 12.02 -17.61 -20.63
N ARG A 61 11.21 -16.54 -20.75
CA ARG A 61 10.54 -15.89 -19.60
C ARG A 61 9.06 -15.60 -19.81
N GLY A 62 8.56 -15.73 -21.04
CA GLY A 62 7.16 -15.50 -21.36
C GLY A 62 6.25 -16.61 -20.84
N ASP A 63 4.97 -16.30 -20.72
CA ASP A 63 3.89 -17.25 -20.45
C ASP A 63 2.80 -17.08 -21.50
N ALA A 64 2.64 -18.10 -22.34
CA ALA A 64 1.70 -18.07 -23.44
C ALA A 64 0.22 -18.01 -22.99
N LYS A 65 -0.13 -18.50 -21.79
CA LYS A 65 -1.50 -18.41 -21.27
C LYS A 65 -1.82 -16.98 -20.82
N ARG A 66 -0.88 -16.33 -20.13
CA ARG A 66 -1.01 -14.89 -19.80
C ARG A 66 -1.01 -14.04 -21.08
N GLY A 67 -0.16 -14.39 -22.04
CA GLY A 67 -0.14 -13.78 -23.37
C GLY A 67 -1.46 -13.91 -24.13
N ALA A 68 -2.11 -15.07 -24.02
CA ALA A 68 -3.45 -15.27 -24.58
C ALA A 68 -4.48 -14.34 -23.92
N LEU A 69 -4.45 -14.21 -22.59
CA LEU A 69 -5.32 -13.25 -21.89
C LEU A 69 -5.09 -11.83 -22.41
N ILE A 70 -3.84 -11.40 -22.56
CA ILE A 70 -3.49 -10.08 -23.12
C ILE A 70 -4.06 -9.94 -24.54
N PHE A 71 -3.86 -10.93 -25.41
CA PHE A 71 -4.36 -10.94 -26.78
C PHE A 71 -5.90 -10.83 -26.87
N HIS A 72 -6.62 -11.46 -25.93
CA HIS A 72 -8.08 -11.51 -25.91
C HIS A 72 -8.75 -10.38 -25.13
N THR A 73 -8.05 -9.72 -24.20
CA THR A 73 -8.66 -8.76 -23.24
C THR A 73 -8.11 -7.35 -23.28
N THR A 74 -6.93 -7.11 -23.87
CA THR A 74 -6.33 -5.76 -23.87
C THR A 74 -7.10 -4.75 -24.72
N ALA A 75 -6.85 -3.47 -24.42
CA ALA A 75 -7.24 -2.35 -25.24
C ALA A 75 -6.79 -2.46 -26.70
N ALA A 76 -5.66 -3.13 -26.94
CA ALA A 76 -5.12 -3.39 -28.27
C ALA A 76 -6.05 -4.24 -29.16
N SER A 77 -7.04 -4.94 -28.58
CA SER A 77 -8.11 -5.62 -29.30
C SER A 77 -7.62 -6.61 -30.38
N CYS A 78 -6.43 -7.22 -30.18
CA CYS A 78 -5.77 -8.06 -31.19
C CYS A 78 -6.69 -9.14 -31.75
N VAL A 79 -7.51 -9.75 -30.89
CA VAL A 79 -8.52 -10.75 -31.27
C VAL A 79 -9.49 -10.29 -32.37
N HIS A 80 -9.91 -9.02 -32.37
CA HIS A 80 -10.90 -8.50 -33.33
C HIS A 80 -10.36 -8.45 -34.76
N CYS A 81 -9.04 -8.28 -34.91
CA CYS A 81 -8.40 -8.21 -36.21
C CYS A 81 -7.81 -9.56 -36.66
N HIS A 82 -7.42 -10.44 -35.72
CA HIS A 82 -6.63 -11.63 -36.00
C HIS A 82 -7.37 -12.98 -35.83
N THR A 83 -8.67 -12.97 -35.48
CA THR A 83 -9.49 -14.19 -35.40
C THR A 83 -10.63 -14.21 -36.42
N GLN A 84 -11.03 -15.40 -36.87
CA GLN A 84 -12.21 -15.59 -37.72
C GLN A 84 -13.46 -15.69 -36.85
N SER A 85 -14.50 -14.91 -37.15
CA SER A 85 -15.84 -15.08 -36.57
C SER A 85 -16.37 -16.47 -36.95
N ASN A 86 -16.49 -17.39 -36.00
CA ASN A 86 -17.16 -18.67 -36.25
C ASN A 86 -18.66 -18.63 -35.94
N ASP A 87 -19.42 -19.11 -36.94
CA ASP A 87 -20.65 -19.90 -36.90
C ASP A 87 -22.05 -19.29 -36.72
N GLN A 88 -22.26 -17.97 -36.56
CA GLN A 88 -23.64 -17.42 -36.61
C GLN A 88 -23.87 -16.13 -37.43
N ALA A 89 -22.86 -15.53 -38.05
CA ALA A 89 -23.06 -14.39 -38.94
C ALA A 89 -23.08 -14.85 -40.41
N THR A 90 -24.18 -14.55 -41.11
CA THR A 90 -24.48 -14.94 -42.51
C THR A 90 -23.60 -14.26 -43.57
N THR A 91 -22.45 -13.69 -43.18
CA THR A 91 -21.47 -13.07 -44.07
C THR A 91 -20.07 -13.55 -43.73
N GLN A 92 -19.44 -14.30 -44.62
CA GLN A 92 -18.01 -14.63 -44.58
C GLN A 92 -17.19 -13.33 -44.62
N SER A 93 -16.80 -12.79 -43.46
CA SER A 93 -15.88 -11.65 -43.38
C SER A 93 -14.46 -12.16 -43.14
N LEU A 94 -13.55 -11.88 -44.08
CA LEU A 94 -12.11 -12.11 -43.89
C LEU A 94 -11.59 -11.21 -42.74
N PRO A 95 -10.69 -11.64 -41.85
CA PRO A 95 -10.14 -10.78 -40.78
C PRO A 95 -9.38 -9.55 -41.33
N LEU A 96 -9.25 -8.47 -40.55
CA LEU A 96 -8.47 -7.28 -40.95
C LEU A 96 -6.95 -7.51 -40.90
N GLY A 97 -6.52 -8.46 -40.08
CA GLY A 97 -5.14 -8.92 -39.98
C GLY A 97 -4.99 -10.35 -40.49
N PRO A 98 -3.75 -10.82 -40.65
CA PRO A 98 -3.47 -12.21 -40.97
C PRO A 98 -4.02 -13.15 -39.90
N ASP A 99 -4.56 -14.29 -40.34
CA ASP A 99 -4.84 -15.43 -39.46
C ASP A 99 -3.50 -15.98 -38.94
N LEU A 100 -3.28 -15.76 -37.64
CA LEU A 100 -2.04 -16.13 -36.96
C LEU A 100 -1.87 -17.64 -36.83
N THR A 101 -2.94 -18.43 -37.03
CA THR A 101 -2.90 -19.89 -36.91
C THR A 101 -2.43 -20.63 -38.17
N ILE A 102 -2.31 -19.92 -39.29
CA ILE A 102 -1.97 -20.50 -40.62
C ILE A 102 -0.49 -20.22 -40.98
N ARG A 103 0.14 -19.22 -40.35
CA ARG A 103 1.51 -18.77 -40.65
C ARG A 103 2.57 -19.60 -39.92
N ARG A 104 3.00 -20.72 -40.53
CA ARG A 104 4.03 -21.61 -39.94
C ARG A 104 5.48 -21.25 -40.30
N ASP A 105 5.70 -20.40 -41.32
CA ASP A 105 7.03 -20.08 -41.85
C ASP A 105 7.49 -18.65 -41.48
N VAL A 106 7.27 -18.23 -40.24
CA VAL A 106 7.73 -16.92 -39.72
C VAL A 106 8.68 -17.12 -38.55
N SER A 107 9.76 -16.33 -38.48
CA SER A 107 10.69 -16.39 -37.35
C SER A 107 10.14 -15.64 -36.14
N ASP A 108 10.56 -16.03 -34.93
CA ASP A 108 10.19 -15.34 -33.69
C ASP A 108 10.55 -13.83 -33.75
N ALA A 109 11.72 -13.51 -34.31
CA ALA A 109 12.16 -12.13 -34.50
C ALA A 109 11.26 -11.34 -35.47
N TYR A 110 10.69 -12.00 -36.50
CA TYR A 110 9.73 -11.37 -37.41
C TYR A 110 8.41 -11.04 -36.69
N LEU A 111 7.97 -11.87 -35.75
CA LEU A 111 6.77 -11.59 -34.94
C LEU A 111 7.00 -10.37 -34.03
N VAL A 112 8.14 -10.31 -33.35
CA VAL A 112 8.53 -9.15 -32.53
C VAL A 112 8.62 -7.89 -33.39
N GLU A 113 9.27 -7.97 -34.55
CA GLU A 113 9.38 -6.83 -35.47
C GLU A 113 8.00 -6.36 -35.97
N SER A 114 7.08 -7.28 -36.24
CA SER A 114 5.72 -6.95 -36.68
C SER A 114 4.92 -6.24 -35.57
N LEU A 115 5.19 -6.54 -34.29
CA LEU A 115 4.59 -5.83 -33.15
C LEU A 115 5.16 -4.42 -32.99
N LEU A 116 6.48 -4.27 -33.04
CA LEU A 116 7.16 -3.00 -32.79
C LEU A 116 7.08 -2.03 -33.99
N TYR A 117 7.03 -2.58 -35.20
CA TYR A 117 7.12 -1.84 -36.46
C TYR A 117 6.10 -2.36 -37.50
N PRO A 118 4.78 -2.24 -37.24
CA PRO A 118 3.75 -2.85 -38.08
C PRO A 118 3.74 -2.36 -39.54
N SER A 119 4.26 -1.15 -39.80
CA SER A 119 4.39 -0.58 -41.15
C SER A 119 5.67 -1.00 -41.90
N LYS A 120 6.62 -1.68 -41.24
CA LYS A 120 7.93 -2.01 -41.85
C LYS A 120 7.81 -3.06 -42.95
N VAL A 121 6.97 -4.08 -42.76
CA VAL A 121 6.67 -5.11 -43.76
C VAL A 121 5.16 -5.39 -43.73
N ILE A 122 4.45 -4.93 -44.76
CA ILE A 122 3.01 -5.20 -44.93
C ILE A 122 2.86 -6.32 -45.96
N HIS A 123 2.11 -7.36 -45.62
CA HIS A 123 1.80 -8.43 -46.58
C HIS A 123 0.83 -7.91 -47.65
N LYS A 124 1.05 -8.29 -48.93
CA LYS A 124 0.28 -7.77 -50.08
C LYS A 124 -1.24 -7.82 -49.91
N ASP A 125 -1.74 -8.92 -49.34
CA ASP A 125 -3.19 -9.12 -49.12
C ASP A 125 -3.78 -8.19 -48.04
N TYR A 126 -2.93 -7.51 -47.27
CA TYR A 126 -3.31 -6.61 -46.17
C TYR A 126 -2.85 -5.16 -46.40
N GLU A 127 -2.37 -4.83 -47.61
CA GLU A 127 -2.06 -3.45 -47.99
C GLU A 127 -3.35 -2.65 -48.16
N THR A 128 -3.50 -1.55 -47.40
CA THR A 128 -4.61 -0.64 -47.64
C THR A 128 -4.36 0.21 -48.88
N LYS A 129 -5.45 0.55 -49.56
CA LYS A 129 -5.41 1.48 -50.69
C LYS A 129 -6.29 2.69 -50.40
N SER A 130 -5.77 3.85 -50.74
CA SER A 130 -6.54 5.10 -50.80
C SER A 130 -7.14 5.21 -52.19
N ILE A 131 -8.48 5.12 -52.27
CA ILE A 131 -9.27 5.17 -53.50
C ILE A 131 -9.93 6.54 -53.57
N LEU A 132 -9.53 7.36 -54.53
CA LEU A 132 -10.17 8.64 -54.84
C LEU A 132 -11.31 8.38 -55.83
N THR A 133 -12.53 8.75 -55.47
CA THR A 133 -13.68 8.66 -56.36
C THR A 133 -13.86 9.92 -57.20
N THR A 134 -14.56 9.83 -58.33
CA THR A 134 -14.90 10.96 -59.20
C THR A 134 -15.81 12.00 -58.52
N SER A 135 -16.45 11.65 -57.40
CA SER A 135 -17.17 12.59 -56.54
C SER A 135 -16.29 13.36 -55.56
N GLY A 136 -14.96 13.11 -55.57
CA GLY A 136 -14.00 13.71 -54.65
C GLY A 136 -13.90 13.03 -53.28
N GLU A 137 -14.51 11.85 -53.10
CA GLU A 137 -14.42 11.09 -51.85
C GLU A 137 -13.13 10.26 -51.81
N VAL A 138 -12.41 10.28 -50.68
CA VAL A 138 -11.24 9.40 -50.46
C VAL A 138 -11.64 8.26 -49.54
N VAL A 139 -11.60 7.03 -50.05
CA VAL A 139 -11.92 5.82 -49.31
C VAL A 139 -10.63 5.06 -49.01
N VAL A 140 -10.25 4.94 -47.73
CA VAL A 140 -9.14 4.10 -47.29
C VAL A 140 -9.67 2.71 -46.94
N ALA A 141 -9.29 1.70 -47.72
CA ALA A 141 -9.87 0.36 -47.59
C ALA A 141 -8.93 -0.77 -48.03
N LEU A 142 -9.22 -1.97 -47.53
CA LEU A 142 -8.65 -3.24 -48.01
C LEU A 142 -9.49 -3.74 -49.19
N ILE A 143 -8.83 -4.19 -50.27
CA ILE A 143 -9.52 -4.83 -51.40
C ILE A 143 -9.77 -6.29 -51.05
N ILE A 144 -11.04 -6.69 -50.98
CA ILE A 144 -11.46 -8.07 -50.67
C ILE A 144 -11.62 -8.89 -51.95
N ASP A 145 -12.20 -8.29 -52.98
CA ASP A 145 -12.46 -8.93 -54.27
C ASP A 145 -12.37 -7.87 -55.37
N GLU A 146 -11.68 -8.20 -56.46
CA GLU A 146 -11.54 -7.36 -57.64
C GLU A 146 -12.10 -8.10 -58.86
N LYS A 147 -13.14 -7.51 -59.47
CA LYS A 147 -13.76 -8.01 -60.71
C LYS A 147 -13.70 -6.94 -61.79
N ASP A 148 -13.96 -7.33 -63.05
CA ASP A 148 -13.75 -6.48 -64.22
C ASP A 148 -14.38 -5.07 -64.11
N ASN A 149 -15.57 -4.95 -63.51
CA ASN A 149 -16.31 -3.68 -63.41
C ASN A 149 -16.47 -3.12 -61.98
N LYS A 150 -15.97 -3.80 -60.93
CA LYS A 150 -16.19 -3.36 -59.53
C LYS A 150 -15.08 -3.80 -58.59
N LEU A 151 -14.82 -2.97 -57.58
CA LEU A 151 -13.99 -3.29 -56.42
C LEU A 151 -14.90 -3.51 -55.20
N THR A 152 -14.76 -4.66 -54.54
CA THR A 152 -15.34 -4.87 -53.22
C THR A 152 -14.28 -4.55 -52.18
N VAL A 153 -14.52 -3.50 -51.41
CA VAL A 153 -13.56 -2.98 -50.45
C VAL A 153 -14.15 -3.00 -49.04
N ARG A 154 -13.30 -3.10 -48.03
CA ARG A 154 -13.70 -2.91 -46.63
C ARG A 154 -12.95 -1.76 -46.00
N SER A 155 -13.72 -0.84 -45.42
CA SER A 155 -13.20 0.34 -44.76
C SER A 155 -12.29 -0.04 -43.58
N ALA A 156 -11.18 0.66 -43.44
CA ALA A 156 -10.34 0.55 -42.23
C ALA A 156 -11.05 1.11 -40.97
N ASN A 157 -12.12 1.90 -41.14
CA ASN A 157 -12.85 2.59 -40.06
C ASN A 157 -14.18 1.92 -39.67
N ASP A 158 -14.61 0.88 -40.38
CA ASP A 158 -15.86 0.16 -40.13
C ASP A 158 -15.68 -1.34 -40.46
N LEU A 159 -15.54 -2.16 -39.41
CA LEU A 159 -15.12 -3.56 -39.48
C LEU A 159 -16.17 -4.49 -40.11
N GLU A 160 -17.44 -4.10 -40.07
CA GLU A 160 -18.58 -4.97 -40.39
C GLU A 160 -19.20 -4.67 -41.76
N ARG A 161 -18.81 -3.58 -42.42
CA ARG A 161 -19.39 -3.15 -43.70
C ARG A 161 -18.43 -3.27 -44.87
N THR A 162 -18.78 -4.12 -45.82
CA THR A 162 -18.21 -4.10 -47.17
C THR A 162 -18.89 -3.02 -48.01
N ARG A 163 -18.10 -2.34 -48.85
CA ARG A 163 -18.57 -1.36 -49.83
C ARG A 163 -18.18 -1.83 -51.22
N ILE A 164 -19.11 -1.74 -52.17
CA ILE A 164 -18.84 -2.00 -53.58
C ILE A 164 -18.64 -0.64 -54.25
N ILE A 165 -17.52 -0.46 -54.94
CA ILE A 165 -17.18 0.75 -55.70
C ILE A 165 -17.10 0.35 -57.17
N SER A 166 -17.82 1.05 -58.04
CA SER A 166 -17.70 0.84 -59.48
C SER A 166 -16.34 1.34 -59.96
N LYS A 167 -15.66 0.62 -60.86
CA LYS A 167 -14.37 1.12 -61.39
C LYS A 167 -14.51 2.43 -62.17
N ASP A 168 -15.69 2.69 -62.74
CA ASP A 168 -16.01 3.96 -63.43
C ASP A 168 -16.09 5.16 -62.47
N GLU A 169 -16.27 4.90 -61.17
CA GLU A 169 -16.31 5.92 -60.12
C GLU A 169 -14.92 6.22 -59.56
N ILE A 170 -13.85 5.56 -60.03
CA ILE A 170 -12.51 5.66 -59.44
C ILE A 170 -11.62 6.55 -60.30
N GLU A 171 -11.11 7.61 -59.71
CA GLU A 171 -10.16 8.54 -60.33
C GLU A 171 -8.71 8.10 -60.10
N ALA A 172 -8.37 7.64 -58.89
CA ALA A 172 -7.03 7.17 -58.56
C ALA A 172 -7.03 6.12 -57.43
N ILE A 173 -6.05 5.21 -57.47
CA ILE A 173 -5.79 4.25 -56.39
C ILE A 173 -4.31 4.36 -56.01
N LYS A 174 -4.03 4.58 -54.73
CA LYS A 174 -2.68 4.61 -54.17
C LYS A 174 -2.55 3.57 -53.06
N THR A 175 -1.55 2.69 -53.15
CA THR A 175 -1.18 1.80 -52.03
C THR A 175 -0.59 2.63 -50.90
N ASN A 176 -1.08 2.42 -49.68
CA ASN A 176 -0.58 3.10 -48.49
C ASN A 176 0.63 2.35 -47.92
N THR A 177 1.55 3.11 -47.35
CA THR A 177 2.75 2.58 -46.66
C THR A 177 2.52 2.35 -45.16
N GLN A 178 1.31 2.66 -44.67
CA GLN A 178 0.93 2.49 -43.26
C GLN A 178 0.05 1.26 -43.11
N SER A 179 0.33 0.47 -42.07
CA SER A 179 -0.47 -0.71 -41.72
C SER A 179 -1.82 -0.31 -41.11
N VAL A 180 -2.81 -1.20 -41.20
CA VAL A 180 -4.06 -1.08 -40.42
C VAL A 180 -3.81 -1.35 -38.94
N MET A 181 -2.78 -2.16 -38.63
CA MET A 181 -2.29 -2.31 -37.27
C MET A 181 -1.61 -0.99 -36.86
N PRO A 182 -2.13 -0.27 -35.85
CA PRO A 182 -1.61 1.05 -35.49
C PRO A 182 -0.16 1.00 -35.02
N GLU A 183 0.63 2.00 -35.38
CA GLU A 183 1.93 2.23 -34.75
C GLU A 183 1.75 2.59 -33.27
N GLY A 184 2.71 2.19 -32.44
CA GLY A 184 2.66 2.45 -31.00
C GLY A 184 1.65 1.61 -30.24
N LEU A 185 0.98 0.63 -30.86
CA LEU A 185 0.03 -0.27 -30.17
C LEU A 185 0.65 -0.96 -28.95
N VAL A 186 1.95 -1.32 -29.04
CA VAL A 186 2.72 -1.92 -27.95
C VAL A 186 2.86 -0.98 -26.75
N ALA A 187 2.74 0.34 -26.91
CA ALA A 187 2.71 1.27 -25.78
C ALA A 187 1.49 1.07 -24.87
N THR A 188 0.43 0.42 -25.37
CA THR A 188 -0.73 0.01 -24.55
C THR A 188 -0.45 -1.23 -23.70
N ILE A 189 0.62 -1.97 -24.01
CA ILE A 189 1.14 -3.09 -23.23
C ILE A 189 2.10 -2.49 -22.22
N GLY A 190 1.58 -2.19 -21.02
CA GLY A 190 2.22 -1.27 -20.09
C GLY A 190 3.54 -1.73 -19.45
N ASN A 191 4.05 -2.93 -19.75
CA ASN A 191 5.30 -3.42 -19.18
C ASN A 191 5.94 -4.59 -19.95
N LEU A 192 7.21 -4.89 -19.62
CA LEU A 192 8.00 -5.94 -20.27
C LEU A 192 7.44 -7.35 -20.10
N ARG A 193 6.86 -7.69 -18.93
CA ARG A 193 6.28 -9.03 -18.70
C ARG A 193 5.17 -9.29 -19.71
N ASP A 194 4.23 -8.36 -19.79
CA ASP A 194 3.07 -8.50 -20.67
C ASP A 194 3.49 -8.54 -22.14
N PHE A 195 4.51 -7.77 -22.53
CA PHE A 195 5.06 -7.82 -23.89
C PHE A 195 5.67 -9.18 -24.23
N LEU A 196 6.48 -9.75 -23.34
CA LEU A 196 7.10 -11.06 -23.54
C LEU A 196 6.09 -12.20 -23.49
N ASP A 197 5.09 -12.12 -22.61
CA ASP A 197 3.99 -13.08 -22.52
C ASP A 197 3.17 -13.08 -23.82
N LEU A 198 2.77 -11.91 -24.33
CA LEU A 198 2.08 -11.79 -25.61
C LEU A 198 2.95 -12.33 -26.76
N THR A 199 4.23 -11.96 -26.77
CA THR A 199 5.17 -12.44 -27.80
C THR A 199 5.26 -13.96 -27.80
N LEU A 200 5.39 -14.59 -26.63
CA LEU A 200 5.43 -16.05 -26.53
C LEU A 200 4.13 -16.69 -27.00
N TYR A 201 2.97 -16.12 -26.65
CA TYR A 201 1.68 -16.58 -27.16
C TYR A 201 1.64 -16.58 -28.69
N LEU A 202 2.06 -15.48 -29.33
CA LEU A 202 2.07 -15.36 -30.79
C LEU A 202 3.01 -16.37 -31.44
N ILE A 203 4.19 -16.58 -30.85
CA ILE A 203 5.16 -17.57 -31.30
C ILE A 203 4.56 -18.98 -31.26
N GLU A 204 3.99 -19.39 -30.12
CA GLU A 204 3.42 -20.73 -29.99
C GLU A 204 2.18 -20.95 -30.88
N VAL A 205 1.38 -19.91 -31.11
CA VAL A 205 0.24 -19.96 -32.05
C VAL A 205 0.72 -20.10 -33.49
N ALA A 206 1.78 -19.40 -33.89
CA ALA A 206 2.36 -19.51 -35.22
C ALA A 206 2.91 -20.93 -35.48
N GLU A 207 3.61 -21.52 -34.50
CA GLU A 207 4.17 -22.86 -34.59
C GLU A 207 3.11 -23.97 -34.54
N GLY A 208 2.22 -23.90 -33.55
CA GLY A 208 1.24 -24.95 -33.26
C GLY A 208 -0.09 -24.81 -33.99
N GLY A 209 -0.31 -23.68 -34.68
CA GLY A 209 -1.52 -23.35 -35.42
C GLY A 209 -2.79 -23.42 -34.58
N LYS A 210 -3.91 -23.78 -35.22
CA LYS A 210 -5.25 -23.80 -34.58
C LYS A 210 -5.31 -24.66 -33.31
N ILE A 211 -4.60 -25.79 -33.28
CA ILE A 211 -4.59 -26.69 -32.13
C ILE A 211 -3.97 -26.02 -30.90
N ARG A 212 -2.87 -25.30 -31.08
CA ARG A 212 -2.21 -24.60 -29.96
C ARG A 212 -3.01 -23.37 -29.52
N ALA A 213 -3.56 -22.62 -30.48
CA ALA A 213 -4.44 -21.49 -30.19
C ALA A 213 -5.65 -21.90 -29.32
N GLU A 214 -6.36 -22.98 -29.68
CA GLU A 214 -7.50 -23.46 -28.88
C GLU A 214 -7.09 -23.97 -27.48
N LYS A 215 -5.89 -24.55 -27.34
CA LYS A 215 -5.37 -24.99 -26.02
C LYS A 215 -4.95 -23.85 -25.10
N LEU A 216 -4.55 -22.71 -25.68
CA LEU A 216 -4.09 -21.53 -24.94
C LEU A 216 -5.21 -20.52 -24.72
N LYS A 217 -6.31 -20.65 -25.46
CA LYS A 217 -7.48 -19.79 -25.35
C LYS A 217 -7.93 -19.70 -23.89
N PRO A 218 -8.09 -18.49 -23.34
CA PRO A 218 -8.55 -18.34 -21.97
C PRO A 218 -9.90 -19.03 -21.79
N GLU A 219 -10.10 -19.65 -20.63
CA GLU A 219 -11.36 -20.34 -20.32
C GLU A 219 -12.53 -19.34 -20.32
N PRO A 220 -13.75 -19.79 -20.62
CA PRO A 220 -14.93 -18.93 -20.55
C PRO A 220 -15.03 -18.20 -19.21
N GLU A 221 -14.73 -18.81 -18.06
CA GLU A 221 -14.79 -18.08 -16.77
C GLU A 221 -13.74 -16.96 -16.64
N GLN A 222 -12.62 -17.05 -17.36
CA GLN A 222 -11.59 -15.99 -17.40
C GLN A 222 -11.98 -14.84 -18.34
N LEU A 223 -12.97 -15.07 -19.21
CA LEU A 223 -13.53 -14.10 -20.15
C LEU A 223 -14.94 -13.63 -19.74
N GLU A 224 -15.66 -14.44 -18.96
CA GLU A 224 -16.95 -14.16 -18.34
C GLU A 224 -16.72 -13.21 -17.17
N PHE A 225 -17.33 -12.03 -17.28
CA PHE A 225 -17.25 -10.99 -16.29
C PHE A 225 -18.63 -10.84 -15.65
N THR A 226 -18.63 -10.55 -14.35
CA THR A 226 -19.85 -10.07 -13.70
C THR A 226 -20.15 -8.68 -14.27
N ASP A 227 -21.34 -8.49 -14.85
CA ASP A 227 -21.76 -7.17 -15.32
C ASP A 227 -21.96 -6.24 -14.12
N ASP A 228 -20.90 -5.53 -13.77
CA ASP A 228 -20.85 -4.60 -12.65
C ASP A 228 -21.57 -3.28 -12.92
N THR A 229 -22.22 -3.16 -14.09
CA THR A 229 -23.14 -2.05 -14.41
C THR A 229 -24.54 -2.24 -13.81
N LEU A 230 -24.84 -3.42 -13.25
CA LEU A 230 -26.13 -3.75 -12.65
C LEU A 230 -26.24 -3.26 -11.20
N ASP A 231 -27.46 -2.87 -10.79
CA ASP A 231 -27.81 -2.39 -9.43
C ASP A 231 -26.99 -1.18 -8.93
N LEU A 232 -26.55 -0.31 -9.84
CA LEU A 232 -25.86 0.93 -9.48
C LEU A 232 -26.82 2.11 -9.26
N ASP A 233 -26.57 2.90 -8.21
CA ASP A 233 -27.16 4.22 -8.01
C ASP A 233 -26.45 5.25 -8.92
N HIS A 234 -26.69 5.15 -10.24
CA HIS A 234 -26.07 6.04 -11.22
C HIS A 234 -26.33 7.52 -10.91
N ALA A 235 -27.56 7.84 -10.48
CA ALA A 235 -27.96 9.20 -10.15
C ALA A 235 -27.18 9.74 -8.94
N GLY A 236 -27.05 8.94 -7.88
CA GLY A 236 -26.28 9.29 -6.71
C GLY A 236 -24.78 9.44 -6.99
N ILE A 237 -24.21 8.61 -7.86
CA ILE A 237 -22.80 8.70 -8.27
C ILE A 237 -22.56 10.01 -9.04
N ILE A 238 -23.32 10.26 -10.11
CA ILE A 238 -23.14 11.46 -10.96
C ILE A 238 -23.39 12.75 -10.15
N GLY A 239 -24.45 12.78 -9.33
CA GLY A 239 -24.81 13.97 -8.54
C GLY A 239 -23.81 14.33 -7.43
N LYS A 240 -22.94 13.38 -7.03
CA LYS A 240 -21.98 13.56 -5.94
C LYS A 240 -20.54 13.83 -6.39
N MET A 241 -20.26 13.90 -7.70
CA MET A 241 -18.92 14.22 -8.21
C MET A 241 -18.44 15.60 -7.73
N ARG A 242 -17.20 15.69 -7.22
CA ARG A 242 -16.56 16.93 -6.73
C ARG A 242 -15.15 17.07 -7.30
N THR A 243 -14.44 18.13 -6.93
CA THR A 243 -13.04 18.39 -7.34
C THR A 243 -12.11 17.19 -7.14
N ARG A 244 -12.27 16.44 -6.04
CA ARG A 244 -11.48 15.21 -5.82
C ARG A 244 -11.74 14.16 -6.89
N ASP A 245 -13.00 13.96 -7.28
CA ASP A 245 -13.39 13.00 -8.32
C ASP A 245 -12.88 13.45 -9.70
N PHE A 246 -12.85 14.76 -9.96
CA PHE A 246 -12.23 15.33 -11.16
C PHE A 246 -10.73 15.03 -11.22
N GLU A 247 -9.98 15.25 -10.12
CA GLU A 247 -8.55 14.94 -10.06
C GLU A 247 -8.26 13.44 -10.15
N THR A 248 -9.08 12.59 -9.52
CA THR A 248 -8.99 11.13 -9.72
C THR A 248 -9.25 10.77 -11.17
N GLY A 249 -10.31 11.31 -11.78
CA GLY A 249 -10.65 11.10 -13.19
C GLY A 249 -9.54 11.55 -14.15
N LYS A 250 -8.89 12.68 -13.86
CA LYS A 250 -7.69 13.16 -14.57
C LYS A 250 -6.56 12.15 -14.47
N GLY A 251 -6.26 11.68 -13.26
CA GLY A 251 -5.22 10.68 -13.02
C GLY A 251 -5.48 9.38 -13.80
N ILE A 252 -6.73 8.91 -13.84
CA ILE A 252 -7.10 7.72 -14.59
C ILE A 252 -7.03 7.99 -16.11
N PHE A 253 -7.49 9.15 -16.60
CA PHE A 253 -7.38 9.49 -18.03
C PHE A 253 -5.93 9.50 -18.51
N HIS A 254 -5.04 10.14 -17.76
CA HIS A 254 -3.60 10.18 -18.04
C HIS A 254 -2.89 8.85 -17.71
N GLY A 255 -3.55 7.94 -17.00
CA GLY A 255 -3.06 6.58 -16.80
C GLY A 255 -3.40 5.63 -17.95
N TYR A 256 -4.63 5.72 -18.50
CA TYR A 256 -5.18 4.68 -19.38
C TYR A 256 -5.72 5.18 -20.72
N CYS A 257 -6.17 6.43 -20.82
CA CYS A 257 -6.92 6.92 -21.97
C CYS A 257 -6.09 7.78 -22.93
N PHE A 258 -5.13 8.55 -22.42
CA PHE A 258 -4.41 9.55 -23.21
C PHE A 258 -3.58 8.94 -24.36
N ASN A 259 -3.03 7.73 -24.20
CA ASN A 259 -2.27 7.03 -25.25
C ASN A 259 -3.05 6.87 -26.55
N CYS A 260 -4.39 6.83 -26.47
CA CYS A 260 -5.26 6.73 -27.64
C CYS A 260 -5.84 8.09 -28.05
N HIS A 261 -6.21 8.90 -27.07
CA HIS A 261 -7.00 10.13 -27.25
C HIS A 261 -6.19 11.43 -27.27
N GLY A 262 -4.87 11.36 -27.06
CA GLY A 262 -4.02 12.53 -26.83
C GLY A 262 -4.06 12.98 -25.36
N ASP A 263 -2.97 13.59 -24.91
CA ASP A 263 -2.87 14.21 -23.58
C ASP A 263 -3.83 15.40 -23.41
N ASP A 264 -4.06 16.12 -24.52
CA ASP A 264 -4.99 17.23 -24.68
C ASP A 264 -6.44 16.79 -24.96
N GLY A 265 -6.67 15.48 -25.13
CA GLY A 265 -7.97 14.89 -25.48
C GLY A 265 -8.51 15.29 -26.86
N ASN A 266 -7.73 16.02 -27.68
CA ASN A 266 -8.15 16.63 -28.94
C ASN A 266 -7.24 16.26 -30.12
N SER A 267 -6.03 15.79 -29.83
CA SER A 267 -5.04 15.33 -30.79
C SER A 267 -4.86 13.82 -30.65
N PRO A 268 -5.86 13.01 -31.06
CA PRO A 268 -5.83 11.57 -30.85
C PRO A 268 -4.64 10.92 -31.58
N SER A 269 -3.87 10.11 -30.86
CA SER A 269 -2.76 9.33 -31.42
C SER A 269 -3.27 8.16 -32.27
N LEU A 270 -4.50 7.68 -32.00
CA LEU A 270 -5.17 6.71 -32.85
C LEU A 270 -6.13 7.40 -33.82
N PRO A 271 -6.02 7.18 -35.15
CA PRO A 271 -6.93 7.77 -36.14
C PRO A 271 -8.42 7.46 -35.94
N THR A 272 -8.72 6.40 -35.17
CA THR A 272 -10.07 5.93 -34.87
C THR A 272 -10.59 6.45 -33.53
N ALA A 273 -9.73 7.02 -32.68
CA ALA A 273 -10.12 7.70 -31.45
C ALA A 273 -10.72 9.07 -31.76
N ARG A 274 -11.58 9.57 -30.88
CA ARG A 274 -12.27 10.85 -31.05
C ARG A 274 -11.53 11.97 -30.34
N ALA A 275 -11.48 13.13 -31.00
CA ALA A 275 -11.14 14.39 -30.37
C ALA A 275 -12.33 14.88 -29.54
N PHE A 276 -12.25 14.78 -28.22
CA PHE A 276 -13.37 15.03 -27.32
C PHE A 276 -13.88 16.47 -27.35
N GLY A 277 -13.07 17.44 -27.75
CA GLY A 277 -13.46 18.86 -27.81
C GLY A 277 -14.11 19.27 -29.13
N THR A 278 -13.99 18.47 -30.20
CA THR A 278 -14.41 18.88 -31.56
C THR A 278 -15.23 17.84 -32.31
N ASP A 279 -15.00 16.55 -32.08
CA ASP A 279 -15.68 15.49 -32.81
C ASP A 279 -17.06 15.17 -32.21
N LYS A 280 -17.96 14.75 -33.09
CA LYS A 280 -19.28 14.22 -32.70
C LYS A 280 -19.13 12.87 -32.00
N MET A 281 -19.78 12.71 -30.84
CA MET A 281 -19.72 11.47 -30.05
C MET A 281 -20.61 10.38 -30.67
N ARG A 282 -19.97 9.36 -31.25
CA ARG A 282 -20.64 8.27 -31.99
C ARG A 282 -21.56 7.39 -31.12
N PHE A 283 -21.24 7.23 -29.84
CA PHE A 283 -21.90 6.28 -28.93
C PHE A 283 -22.66 6.95 -27.79
N GLY A 284 -23.04 8.22 -27.97
CA GLY A 284 -23.69 9.04 -26.95
C GLY A 284 -22.70 9.92 -26.18
N SER A 285 -23.16 11.08 -25.74
CA SER A 285 -22.36 12.11 -25.05
C SER A 285 -22.81 12.38 -23.61
N ASP A 286 -23.94 11.79 -23.18
CA ASP A 286 -24.37 11.87 -21.79
C ASP A 286 -23.50 10.96 -20.89
N PRO A 287 -23.34 11.31 -19.60
CA PRO A 287 -22.40 10.59 -18.73
C PRO A 287 -22.71 9.10 -18.56
N PHE A 288 -23.98 8.68 -18.63
CA PHE A 288 -24.34 7.27 -18.58
C PHE A 288 -23.92 6.52 -19.85
N GLN A 289 -24.15 7.06 -21.05
CA GLN A 289 -23.70 6.40 -22.29
C GLN A 289 -22.17 6.36 -22.43
N MET A 290 -21.47 7.40 -21.98
CA MET A 290 -20.01 7.38 -21.90
C MET A 290 -19.52 6.33 -20.89
N PHE A 291 -20.17 6.21 -19.72
CA PHE A 291 -19.92 5.14 -18.76
C PHE A 291 -20.15 3.75 -19.38
N MET A 292 -21.24 3.55 -20.13
CA MET A 292 -21.53 2.28 -20.80
C MET A 292 -20.50 1.96 -21.89
N THR A 293 -19.98 2.98 -22.57
CA THR A 293 -18.90 2.83 -23.55
C THR A 293 -17.62 2.34 -22.87
N LEU A 294 -17.23 2.94 -21.74
CA LEU A 294 -16.11 2.45 -20.93
C LEU A 294 -16.38 1.06 -20.36
N SER A 295 -17.63 0.75 -19.99
CA SER A 295 -17.96 -0.50 -19.30
C SER A 295 -18.04 -1.70 -20.23
N LYS A 296 -18.55 -1.50 -21.45
CA LYS A 296 -18.83 -2.57 -22.40
C LYS A 296 -17.91 -2.57 -23.61
N GLY A 297 -17.16 -1.49 -23.84
CA GLY A 297 -16.42 -1.26 -25.08
C GLY A 297 -17.37 -1.00 -26.25
N LYS A 298 -16.92 -0.23 -27.25
CA LYS A 298 -17.67 0.04 -28.48
C LYS A 298 -16.73 0.33 -29.65
N GLY A 299 -16.99 -0.30 -30.80
CA GLY A 299 -16.12 -0.17 -31.98
C GLY A 299 -14.73 -0.77 -31.70
N LEU A 300 -13.68 0.02 -31.93
CA LEU A 300 -12.29 -0.35 -31.62
C LEU A 300 -11.86 0.02 -30.20
N MET A 301 -12.74 0.65 -29.42
CA MET A 301 -12.47 0.99 -28.03
C MET A 301 -12.84 -0.19 -27.12
N ALA A 302 -11.85 -0.80 -26.48
CA ALA A 302 -12.08 -1.88 -25.52
C ALA A 302 -12.75 -1.37 -24.23
N ALA A 303 -13.33 -2.32 -23.50
CA ALA A 303 -13.93 -2.06 -22.19
C ALA A 303 -12.85 -1.86 -21.11
N MET A 304 -12.98 -0.79 -20.32
CA MET A 304 -12.13 -0.46 -19.16
C MET A 304 -12.62 -1.17 -17.90
N ARG A 305 -12.70 -2.51 -17.94
CA ARG A 305 -13.30 -3.33 -16.86
C ARG A 305 -12.42 -3.50 -15.62
N HIS A 306 -11.16 -3.09 -15.70
CA HIS A 306 -10.25 -3.05 -14.54
C HIS A 306 -10.56 -1.90 -13.58
N LEU A 307 -11.39 -0.93 -14.00
CA LEU A 307 -11.84 0.19 -13.18
C LEU A 307 -13.17 -0.16 -12.53
N THR A 308 -13.34 0.22 -11.26
CA THR A 308 -14.64 0.15 -10.58
C THR A 308 -15.69 1.01 -11.31
N PRO A 309 -17.00 0.75 -11.13
CA PRO A 309 -18.02 1.61 -11.72
C PRO A 309 -17.87 3.09 -11.37
N LYS A 310 -17.46 3.40 -10.12
CA LYS A 310 -17.23 4.78 -9.70
C LYS A 310 -16.04 5.42 -10.45
N GLU A 311 -14.93 4.71 -10.61
CA GLU A 311 -13.74 5.19 -11.34
C GLU A 311 -14.02 5.48 -12.80
N ARG A 312 -14.81 4.63 -13.48
CA ARG A 312 -15.26 4.89 -14.86
C ARG A 312 -16.05 6.20 -14.93
N TYR A 313 -16.92 6.46 -13.96
CA TYR A 313 -17.63 7.74 -13.87
C TYR A 313 -16.72 8.93 -13.58
N GLN A 314 -15.66 8.76 -12.78
CA GLN A 314 -14.68 9.81 -12.51
C GLN A 314 -13.95 10.22 -13.79
N VAL A 315 -13.52 9.27 -14.63
CA VAL A 315 -12.94 9.56 -15.96
C VAL A 315 -13.93 10.29 -16.85
N VAL A 316 -15.18 9.82 -16.91
CA VAL A 316 -16.24 10.48 -17.68
C VAL A 316 -16.45 11.91 -17.21
N HIS A 317 -16.43 12.14 -15.89
CA HIS A 317 -16.55 13.48 -15.33
C HIS A 317 -15.38 14.37 -15.76
N TYR A 318 -14.15 13.89 -15.69
CA TYR A 318 -12.98 14.64 -16.15
C TYR A 318 -13.05 14.98 -17.65
N VAL A 319 -13.29 13.99 -18.51
CA VAL A 319 -13.37 14.21 -19.98
C VAL A 319 -14.46 15.23 -20.32
N ARG A 320 -15.63 15.10 -19.70
CA ARG A 320 -16.75 16.01 -19.95
C ARG A 320 -16.45 17.44 -19.52
N GLU A 321 -15.92 17.63 -18.31
CA GLU A 321 -15.66 18.97 -17.78
C GLU A 321 -14.44 19.63 -18.42
N GLN A 322 -13.37 18.87 -18.68
CA GLN A 322 -12.10 19.40 -19.18
C GLN A 322 -12.11 19.62 -20.71
N PHE A 323 -12.62 18.66 -21.47
CA PHE A 323 -12.47 18.67 -22.94
C PHE A 323 -13.77 19.00 -23.67
N MET A 324 -14.91 18.46 -23.22
CA MET A 324 -16.17 18.64 -23.94
C MET A 324 -16.86 19.97 -23.62
N LYS A 325 -16.98 20.32 -22.33
CA LYS A 325 -17.71 21.51 -21.87
C LYS A 325 -17.20 22.83 -22.49
N PRO A 326 -15.89 23.03 -22.71
CA PRO A 326 -15.41 24.29 -23.29
C PRO A 326 -15.73 24.46 -24.78
N SER A 327 -15.86 23.38 -25.56
CA SER A 327 -15.83 23.49 -27.02
C SER A 327 -16.66 22.48 -27.82
N ASN A 328 -17.11 21.36 -27.23
CA ASN A 328 -17.83 20.33 -27.97
C ASN A 328 -19.35 20.60 -28.01
N PRO A 329 -19.97 20.73 -29.20
CA PRO A 329 -21.41 20.94 -29.34
C PRO A 329 -22.29 19.77 -28.84
N ASP A 330 -21.73 18.56 -28.70
CA ASP A 330 -22.42 17.40 -28.14
C ASP A 330 -22.37 17.38 -26.59
N TYR A 331 -21.77 18.36 -25.92
CA TYR A 331 -21.73 18.40 -24.45
C TYR A 331 -23.15 18.38 -23.87
N PHE A 332 -23.46 17.33 -23.12
CA PHE A 332 -24.76 17.13 -22.50
C PHE A 332 -24.76 17.71 -21.08
N GLU A 333 -25.68 18.61 -20.74
CA GLU A 333 -25.81 19.14 -19.38
C GLU A 333 -26.66 18.21 -18.51
N VAL A 334 -26.19 17.90 -17.29
CA VAL A 334 -26.87 16.99 -16.37
C VAL A 334 -27.88 17.77 -15.55
N ASP A 335 -29.17 17.46 -15.70
CA ASP A 335 -30.26 18.05 -14.93
C ASP A 335 -30.98 17.01 -14.03
N LYS A 336 -31.97 17.49 -13.27
CA LYS A 336 -32.74 16.63 -12.36
C LYS A 336 -33.60 15.60 -13.09
N GLU A 337 -34.08 15.90 -14.28
CA GLU A 337 -34.97 15.03 -15.06
C GLU A 337 -34.17 13.84 -15.62
N TYR A 338 -32.97 14.12 -16.16
CA TYR A 338 -32.00 13.11 -16.55
C TYR A 338 -31.65 12.18 -15.39
N LEU A 339 -31.25 12.74 -14.23
CA LEU A 339 -30.91 11.93 -13.05
C LEU A 339 -32.07 11.05 -12.57
N GLN A 340 -33.32 11.52 -12.72
CA GLN A 340 -34.50 10.72 -12.40
C GLN A 340 -34.73 9.58 -13.41
N GLY A 341 -34.42 9.79 -14.69
CA GLY A 341 -34.56 8.82 -15.77
C GLY A 341 -33.47 7.74 -15.83
N LEU A 342 -32.39 7.88 -15.07
CA LEU A 342 -31.32 6.86 -15.01
C LEU A 342 -31.80 5.56 -14.35
N PRO A 343 -31.20 4.40 -14.74
CA PRO A 343 -31.45 3.13 -14.06
C PRO A 343 -31.26 3.25 -12.55
N LYS A 344 -32.11 2.56 -11.79
CA LYS A 344 -32.08 2.56 -10.33
C LYS A 344 -31.20 1.42 -9.81
N GLY A 345 -30.55 1.68 -8.69
CA GLY A 345 -29.77 0.69 -7.97
C GLY A 345 -29.43 1.16 -6.56
N THR A 346 -28.85 0.27 -5.78
CA THR A 346 -28.49 0.53 -4.38
C THR A 346 -26.99 0.68 -4.16
N ARG A 347 -26.19 0.17 -5.09
CA ARG A 347 -24.73 0.15 -5.00
C ARG A 347 -24.14 1.49 -5.42
N ASN A 348 -23.08 1.91 -4.74
CA ASN A 348 -22.38 3.15 -5.06
C ASN A 348 -21.21 2.95 -6.03
N GLY A 349 -20.99 1.70 -6.46
CA GLY A 349 -19.97 1.34 -7.45
C GLY A 349 -18.54 1.36 -6.92
N SER A 350 -18.34 1.24 -5.61
CA SER A 350 -17.02 1.17 -4.96
C SER A 350 -16.71 -0.17 -4.30
N GLU A 351 -17.58 -1.17 -4.48
CA GLU A 351 -17.40 -2.47 -3.85
C GLU A 351 -16.24 -3.25 -4.49
N GLN A 352 -15.43 -3.91 -3.65
CA GLN A 352 -14.39 -4.86 -4.07
C GLN A 352 -14.81 -6.29 -3.69
N PRO A 353 -14.45 -7.32 -4.48
CA PRO A 353 -14.76 -8.71 -4.14
C PRO A 353 -14.09 -9.13 -2.84
N GLU A 354 -14.87 -9.66 -1.90
CA GLU A 354 -14.37 -10.15 -0.61
C GLU A 354 -13.79 -11.55 -0.76
N ILE A 355 -12.46 -11.64 -0.86
CA ILE A 355 -11.74 -12.92 -0.84
C ILE A 355 -11.23 -13.16 0.58
N LYS A 356 -11.67 -14.26 1.20
CA LYS A 356 -11.24 -14.63 2.54
C LYS A 356 -9.75 -14.97 2.54
N ARG A 357 -8.95 -14.11 3.19
CA ARG A 357 -7.52 -14.30 3.43
C ARG A 357 -7.26 -15.26 4.59
N ASP A 358 -6.25 -16.11 4.45
CA ASP A 358 -5.66 -16.88 5.54
C ASP A 358 -4.53 -16.07 6.20
N TYR A 359 -4.73 -15.64 7.44
CA TYR A 359 -3.74 -14.96 8.27
C TYR A 359 -3.10 -15.87 9.33
N GLY A 360 -3.29 -17.19 9.21
CA GLY A 360 -2.87 -18.17 10.21
C GLY A 360 -3.89 -18.33 11.34
N SER A 361 -3.47 -18.98 12.44
CA SER A 361 -4.30 -19.24 13.63
C SER A 361 -4.43 -18.05 14.56
N THR A 362 -3.61 -17.00 14.37
CA THR A 362 -3.58 -15.81 15.21
C THR A 362 -3.49 -14.54 14.39
N LEU A 363 -4.17 -13.48 14.83
CA LEU A 363 -4.04 -12.14 14.25
C LEU A 363 -3.86 -11.09 15.35
N ALA A 364 -2.72 -10.43 15.35
CA ALA A 364 -2.46 -9.24 16.16
C ALA A 364 -3.12 -8.01 15.51
N SER A 365 -3.87 -7.24 16.29
CA SER A 365 -4.59 -6.06 15.82
C SER A 365 -5.05 -5.18 16.98
N GLN A 366 -5.72 -4.06 16.67
CA GLN A 366 -6.72 -3.46 17.54
C GLN A 366 -8.01 -4.30 17.53
N LEU A 367 -8.87 -4.18 18.54
CA LEU A 367 -10.24 -4.70 18.51
C LEU A 367 -11.22 -3.56 18.79
N GLY A 368 -11.94 -3.15 17.75
CA GLY A 368 -12.68 -1.90 17.77
C GLY A 368 -11.76 -0.73 18.10
N ARG A 369 -12.26 0.19 18.93
CA ARG A 369 -11.48 1.30 19.51
C ARG A 369 -11.18 1.12 21.00
N GLU A 370 -11.71 0.06 21.59
CA GLU A 370 -11.62 -0.19 23.03
C GLU A 370 -10.30 -0.87 23.39
N HIS A 371 -9.78 -1.71 22.50
CA HIS A 371 -8.50 -2.38 22.69
C HIS A 371 -7.52 -2.02 21.57
N SER A 372 -6.38 -1.46 21.94
CA SER A 372 -5.36 -1.00 21.00
C SER A 372 -4.36 -2.08 20.58
N SER A 373 -4.15 -3.10 21.40
CA SER A 373 -3.25 -4.22 21.12
C SER A 373 -3.84 -5.51 21.65
N VAL A 374 -4.34 -6.35 20.75
CA VAL A 374 -4.88 -7.67 21.07
C VAL A 374 -4.25 -8.76 20.20
N LEU A 375 -4.30 -9.99 20.69
CA LEU A 375 -4.08 -11.19 19.89
C LEU A 375 -5.39 -11.98 19.79
N ASN A 376 -5.93 -12.05 18.58
CA ASN A 376 -7.10 -12.87 18.28
C ASN A 376 -6.62 -14.28 17.92
N VAL A 377 -7.19 -15.30 18.54
CA VAL A 377 -6.85 -16.72 18.32
C VAL A 377 -8.09 -17.45 17.81
N ASP A 378 -7.98 -18.08 16.63
CA ASP A 378 -9.03 -18.93 16.07
C ASP A 378 -8.99 -20.33 16.71
N LEU A 379 -10.06 -20.70 17.40
CA LEU A 379 -10.23 -21.99 18.07
C LEU A 379 -11.08 -22.98 17.26
N GLY A 380 -11.24 -22.77 15.95
CA GLY A 380 -12.02 -23.65 15.09
C GLY A 380 -13.52 -23.34 15.11
N GLY A 381 -13.87 -22.07 14.86
CA GLY A 381 -15.26 -21.58 14.81
C GLY A 381 -15.69 -20.78 16.04
N THR A 382 -14.78 -20.60 17.00
CA THR A 382 -14.89 -19.62 18.09
C THR A 382 -13.59 -18.83 18.09
N THR A 383 -13.65 -17.51 18.23
CA THR A 383 -12.46 -16.67 18.39
C THR A 383 -12.38 -16.20 19.82
N ILE A 384 -11.19 -16.26 20.41
CA ILE A 384 -10.86 -15.61 21.68
C ILE A 384 -9.84 -14.50 21.43
N SER A 385 -10.00 -13.38 22.10
CA SER A 385 -9.10 -12.24 21.98
C SER A 385 -8.52 -11.87 23.35
N TYR A 386 -7.21 -11.70 23.41
CA TYR A 386 -6.48 -11.29 24.62
C TYR A 386 -5.89 -9.90 24.42
N ASP A 387 -6.09 -9.02 25.40
CA ASP A 387 -5.36 -7.76 25.47
C ASP A 387 -3.89 -8.04 25.79
N LEU A 388 -2.98 -7.64 24.91
CA LEU A 388 -1.55 -7.98 25.05
C LEU A 388 -0.82 -7.10 26.06
N HIS A 389 -1.50 -6.12 26.66
CA HIS A 389 -0.96 -5.25 27.70
C HIS A 389 -1.35 -5.68 29.12
N SER A 390 -2.47 -6.38 29.29
CA SER A 390 -2.90 -6.94 30.58
C SER A 390 -3.01 -8.48 30.63
N MET A 391 -3.05 -9.15 29.47
CA MET A 391 -3.49 -10.55 29.33
C MET A 391 -4.92 -10.82 29.81
N ASP A 392 -5.72 -9.76 30.02
CA ASP A 392 -7.15 -9.89 30.21
C ASP A 392 -7.81 -10.30 28.87
N GLN A 393 -8.94 -10.98 28.96
CA GLN A 393 -9.68 -11.36 27.76
C GLN A 393 -10.48 -10.15 27.24
N ALA A 394 -10.15 -9.70 26.03
CA ALA A 394 -10.87 -8.64 25.33
C ALA A 394 -12.25 -9.10 24.83
N GLY A 395 -12.42 -10.39 24.50
CA GLY A 395 -13.71 -10.94 24.14
C GLY A 395 -13.64 -12.38 23.63
N VAL A 396 -14.80 -13.05 23.56
CA VAL A 396 -14.97 -14.37 22.95
C VAL A 396 -16.27 -14.37 22.14
N TRP A 397 -16.24 -14.86 20.89
CA TRP A 397 -17.43 -14.92 20.05
C TRP A 397 -17.41 -16.13 19.13
N LYS A 398 -18.59 -16.52 18.61
CA LYS A 398 -18.70 -17.53 17.55
C LYS A 398 -18.32 -16.90 16.21
N GLY A 399 -17.60 -17.65 15.38
CA GLY A 399 -17.08 -17.18 14.09
C GLY A 399 -15.71 -16.49 14.19
N GLY A 400 -15.32 -15.84 13.09
CA GLY A 400 -14.02 -15.17 12.94
C GLY A 400 -14.08 -13.67 13.15
N LEU A 401 -13.20 -12.95 12.46
CA LEU A 401 -13.09 -11.49 12.47
C LEU A 401 -13.80 -10.87 11.26
N ASP A 402 -14.43 -9.71 11.47
CA ASP A 402 -14.83 -8.81 10.38
C ASP A 402 -13.63 -7.93 10.04
N LEU A 403 -13.12 -8.11 8.83
CA LEU A 403 -11.95 -7.41 8.30
C LEU A 403 -12.32 -6.46 7.15
N THR A 404 -13.61 -6.31 6.84
CA THR A 404 -14.10 -5.64 5.60
C THR A 404 -13.70 -4.18 5.49
N GLN A 405 -13.39 -3.54 6.62
CA GLN A 405 -12.96 -2.14 6.69
C GLN A 405 -11.45 -1.98 6.89
N THR A 406 -10.70 -3.08 6.95
CA THR A 406 -9.27 -3.10 7.36
C THR A 406 -8.35 -3.25 6.17
N GLN A 407 -7.04 -3.17 6.41
CA GLN A 407 -5.97 -3.38 5.43
C GLN A 407 -6.00 -4.74 4.74
N HIS A 408 -6.67 -5.72 5.34
CA HIS A 408 -6.75 -7.07 4.79
C HIS A 408 -7.69 -7.17 3.59
N ILE A 409 -8.60 -6.19 3.43
CA ILE A 409 -9.58 -6.16 2.33
C ILE A 409 -9.53 -4.82 1.57
N ARG A 410 -9.14 -3.72 2.22
CA ARG A 410 -9.14 -2.38 1.61
C ARG A 410 -7.75 -1.78 1.50
N ASP A 411 -7.51 -1.07 0.41
CA ASP A 411 -6.26 -0.35 0.16
C ASP A 411 -5.85 0.55 1.34
N ARG A 412 -6.77 1.38 1.84
CA ARG A 412 -6.45 2.33 2.92
C ARG A 412 -6.73 1.80 4.33
N GLY A 413 -7.42 0.66 4.46
CA GLY A 413 -7.74 0.04 5.76
C GLY A 413 -8.27 0.99 6.83
N GLU A 414 -9.22 1.87 6.50
CA GLU A 414 -9.60 3.01 7.37
C GLU A 414 -10.45 2.63 8.60
N GLY A 415 -10.80 1.36 8.76
CA GLY A 415 -11.59 0.84 9.87
C GLY A 415 -10.76 0.13 10.93
N THR A 416 -11.46 -0.66 11.73
CA THR A 416 -10.89 -1.46 12.82
C THR A 416 -11.36 -2.90 12.67
N VAL A 417 -10.55 -3.84 13.13
CA VAL A 417 -11.00 -5.23 13.26
C VAL A 417 -12.12 -5.30 14.29
N THR A 418 -13.19 -6.03 14.00
CA THR A 418 -14.30 -6.29 14.93
C THR A 418 -14.68 -7.77 14.92
N ALA A 419 -15.45 -8.22 15.91
CA ALA A 419 -16.01 -9.56 15.91
C ALA A 419 -16.99 -9.73 14.74
N ALA A 420 -16.87 -10.81 13.94
CA ALA A 420 -17.84 -11.12 12.89
C ALA A 420 -19.15 -11.69 13.45
N GLY A 421 -19.12 -12.21 14.68
CA GLY A 421 -20.28 -12.80 15.35
C GLY A 421 -20.58 -12.12 16.68
N LYS A 422 -21.68 -12.57 17.30
CA LYS A 422 -22.10 -12.06 18.59
C LYS A 422 -21.16 -12.56 19.70
N GLU A 423 -20.73 -11.62 20.54
CA GLU A 423 -19.96 -11.93 21.74
C GLU A 423 -20.72 -12.84 22.71
N ILE A 424 -19.98 -13.76 23.31
CA ILE A 424 -20.44 -14.68 24.34
C ILE A 424 -20.19 -14.02 25.69
N GLU A 425 -21.13 -13.19 26.13
CA GLU A 425 -21.08 -12.44 27.41
C GLU A 425 -20.79 -13.36 28.61
N ALA A 426 -21.26 -14.60 28.56
CA ALA A 426 -21.03 -15.61 29.58
C ALA A 426 -19.55 -15.95 29.81
N PHE A 427 -18.67 -15.68 28.84
CA PHE A 427 -17.22 -15.85 28.97
C PHE A 427 -16.48 -14.54 29.24
N SER A 428 -17.17 -13.43 29.50
CA SER A 428 -16.54 -12.19 29.92
C SER A 428 -15.88 -12.30 31.31
N GLY A 429 -14.99 -11.35 31.62
CA GLY A 429 -14.42 -11.21 32.95
C GLY A 429 -13.27 -12.15 33.30
N TRP A 430 -12.64 -12.77 32.30
CA TRP A 430 -11.33 -13.38 32.47
C TRP A 430 -10.28 -12.29 32.66
N ALA A 431 -9.71 -12.20 33.86
CA ALA A 431 -8.77 -11.13 34.21
C ALA A 431 -7.83 -11.52 35.35
N TRP A 432 -6.57 -11.11 35.25
CA TRP A 432 -5.56 -11.35 36.28
C TRP A 432 -5.61 -10.28 37.38
N GLY A 433 -5.35 -10.69 38.62
CA GLY A 433 -5.06 -9.77 39.71
C GLY A 433 -3.57 -9.57 39.89
N HIS A 434 -3.23 -8.45 40.50
CA HIS A 434 -1.86 -8.02 40.77
C HIS A 434 -1.69 -7.70 42.24
N ASP A 435 -0.54 -8.09 42.79
CA ASP A 435 -0.23 -8.00 44.22
C ASP A 435 -1.33 -8.64 45.09
N GLY A 436 -1.89 -9.76 44.61
CA GLY A 436 -2.92 -10.52 45.30
C GLY A 436 -4.34 -9.93 45.24
N SER A 437 -4.58 -8.89 44.45
CA SER A 437 -5.90 -8.25 44.31
C SER A 437 -6.33 -8.12 42.84
N LEU A 438 -7.61 -8.37 42.55
CA LEU A 438 -8.23 -8.00 41.26
C LEU A 438 -8.65 -6.52 41.22
N ASP A 439 -8.54 -5.82 42.35
CA ASP A 439 -8.84 -4.40 42.50
C ASP A 439 -7.54 -3.64 42.79
N TYR A 440 -6.63 -3.62 41.82
CA TYR A 440 -5.38 -2.88 41.88
C TYR A 440 -5.55 -1.43 41.37
N PRO A 441 -4.71 -0.47 41.81
CA PRO A 441 -4.75 0.90 41.33
C PRO A 441 -4.49 0.98 39.82
N ARG A 442 -5.27 1.79 39.11
CA ARG A 442 -5.13 2.01 37.65
C ARG A 442 -4.70 3.43 37.28
N SER A 443 -4.53 4.32 38.26
CA SER A 443 -4.23 5.74 38.04
C SER A 443 -2.89 5.99 37.35
N ASP A 444 -1.90 5.14 37.61
CA ASP A 444 -0.54 5.28 37.09
C ASP A 444 -0.25 4.36 35.88
N LEU A 445 -1.29 3.70 35.36
CA LEU A 445 -1.17 2.86 34.17
C LEU A 445 -1.12 3.70 32.90
N LEU A 446 -0.38 3.19 31.92
CA LEU A 446 -0.41 3.74 30.57
C LEU A 446 -1.81 3.51 29.98
N PRO A 447 -2.43 4.52 29.34
CA PRO A 447 -3.81 4.42 28.87
C PRO A 447 -4.01 3.35 27.78
N ARG A 448 -3.00 3.12 26.95
CA ARG A 448 -2.98 2.16 25.83
C ARG A 448 -1.62 1.48 25.70
N GLY A 449 -0.95 1.27 26.82
CA GLY A 449 0.38 0.68 26.92
C GLY A 449 0.40 -0.53 27.84
N PRO A 450 1.53 -1.26 27.89
CA PRO A 450 1.68 -2.42 28.76
C PRO A 450 1.58 -2.03 30.23
N MET A 451 1.07 -2.95 31.04
CA MET A 451 1.13 -2.82 32.49
C MET A 451 2.59 -2.85 32.98
N PRO A 452 2.87 -2.39 34.22
CA PRO A 452 4.19 -2.51 34.82
C PRO A 452 4.74 -3.93 34.72
N GLN A 453 5.99 -4.06 34.27
CA GLN A 453 6.60 -5.36 33.94
C GLN A 453 6.60 -6.37 35.10
N HIS A 454 6.64 -5.89 36.35
CA HIS A 454 6.57 -6.76 37.52
C HIS A 454 5.18 -7.39 37.71
N TRP A 455 4.11 -6.72 37.27
CA TRP A 455 2.74 -7.21 37.31
C TRP A 455 2.39 -8.08 36.10
N MET A 456 2.73 -7.64 34.89
CA MET A 456 2.44 -8.35 33.65
C MET A 456 3.61 -8.18 32.69
N ASN A 457 4.10 -9.28 32.14
CA ASN A 457 5.06 -9.24 31.03
C ASN A 457 4.70 -10.29 29.97
N TYR A 458 4.15 -9.85 28.84
CA TYR A 458 3.89 -10.68 27.68
C TYR A 458 5.19 -10.89 26.88
N ARG A 459 5.58 -12.16 26.73
CA ARG A 459 6.85 -12.55 26.09
C ARG A 459 6.67 -12.90 24.62
N GLY A 460 5.46 -13.23 24.20
CA GLY A 460 5.15 -13.64 22.83
C GLY A 460 4.22 -14.84 22.80
N HIS A 461 4.09 -15.43 21.63
CA HIS A 461 3.31 -16.65 21.44
C HIS A 461 4.00 -17.63 20.50
N TYR A 462 3.86 -18.91 20.80
CA TYR A 462 4.27 -20.01 19.95
C TYR A 462 3.10 -20.47 19.09
N ILE A 463 3.38 -20.92 17.87
CA ILE A 463 2.42 -21.59 17.02
C ILE A 463 2.85 -23.05 16.82
N HIS A 464 1.92 -23.97 17.04
CA HIS A 464 2.11 -25.39 16.78
C HIS A 464 0.91 -25.91 15.97
N GLY A 465 1.07 -26.01 14.65
CA GLY A 465 -0.04 -26.31 13.74
C GLY A 465 -1.10 -25.20 13.78
N ARG A 466 -2.32 -25.52 14.27
CA ARG A 466 -3.39 -24.52 14.48
C ARG A 466 -3.46 -23.97 15.91
N GLN A 467 -2.66 -24.50 16.83
CA GLN A 467 -2.71 -24.11 18.24
C GLN A 467 -1.75 -22.97 18.52
N ALA A 468 -2.15 -22.06 19.41
CA ALA A 468 -1.29 -21.00 19.93
C ALA A 468 -0.98 -21.26 21.41
N VAL A 469 0.28 -21.07 21.79
CA VAL A 469 0.72 -21.08 23.19
C VAL A 469 1.16 -19.67 23.57
N LEU A 470 0.41 -19.04 24.47
CA LEU A 470 0.72 -17.71 24.99
C LEU A 470 1.79 -17.84 26.08
N SER A 471 2.84 -17.01 26.01
CA SER A 471 3.92 -16.97 26.99
C SER A 471 3.95 -15.62 27.67
N TYR A 472 3.70 -15.60 28.97
CA TYR A 472 3.68 -14.37 29.76
C TYR A 472 4.04 -14.64 31.22
N SER A 473 4.10 -13.59 32.04
CA SER A 473 4.18 -13.73 33.49
C SER A 473 3.24 -12.76 34.19
N ILE A 474 2.66 -13.20 35.30
CA ILE A 474 1.83 -12.40 36.21
C ILE A 474 2.53 -12.35 37.56
N ASP A 475 2.71 -11.16 38.12
CA ASP A 475 3.44 -10.93 39.37
C ASP A 475 4.81 -11.64 39.41
N GLY A 476 5.52 -11.61 38.27
CA GLY A 476 6.80 -12.29 38.06
C GLY A 476 6.74 -13.81 37.85
N ARG A 477 5.59 -14.45 38.05
CA ARG A 477 5.39 -15.90 37.88
C ARG A 477 5.07 -16.25 36.43
N ALA A 478 5.92 -17.05 35.79
CA ALA A 478 5.79 -17.41 34.38
C ALA A 478 4.63 -18.40 34.13
N ILE A 479 3.93 -18.20 33.01
CA ILE A 479 2.76 -18.97 32.59
C ILE A 479 2.88 -19.28 31.10
N LEU A 480 2.64 -20.53 30.73
CA LEU A 480 2.28 -20.92 29.36
C LEU A 480 0.79 -21.26 29.33
N GLU A 481 0.07 -20.74 28.36
CA GLU A 481 -1.38 -20.95 28.22
C GLU A 481 -1.74 -21.35 26.79
N THR A 482 -2.57 -22.39 26.66
CA THR A 482 -3.13 -22.83 25.38
C THR A 482 -4.66 -22.86 25.48
N PRO A 483 -5.37 -21.87 24.90
CA PRO A 483 -6.82 -21.91 24.82
C PRO A 483 -7.29 -22.90 23.76
N ALA A 484 -8.43 -23.56 24.01
CA ALA A 484 -9.07 -24.45 23.04
C ALA A 484 -10.59 -24.49 23.22
N GLN A 485 -11.32 -24.60 22.11
CA GLN A 485 -12.76 -24.85 22.10
C GLN A 485 -13.03 -26.34 21.92
N LEU A 486 -13.73 -26.94 22.87
CA LEU A 486 -14.36 -28.27 22.75
C LEU A 486 -15.88 -28.09 22.58
N GLU A 487 -16.63 -29.13 22.20
CA GLU A 487 -18.04 -28.99 21.76
C GLU A 487 -18.89 -27.98 22.57
N ASN A 488 -18.90 -28.09 23.90
CA ASN A 488 -19.69 -27.24 24.81
C ASN A 488 -18.85 -26.53 25.87
N GLU A 489 -17.53 -26.46 25.72
CA GLU A 489 -16.65 -25.83 26.72
C GLU A 489 -15.47 -25.10 26.08
N LEU A 490 -15.09 -23.99 26.70
CA LEU A 490 -13.84 -23.30 26.45
C LEU A 490 -12.83 -23.74 27.51
N THR A 491 -11.67 -24.21 27.08
CA THR A 491 -10.61 -24.70 27.98
C THR A 491 -9.38 -23.80 27.90
N HIS A 492 -8.75 -23.59 29.06
CA HIS A 492 -7.44 -22.95 29.17
C HIS A 492 -6.50 -23.97 29.79
N ASN A 493 -5.63 -24.57 28.97
CA ASN A 493 -4.58 -25.47 29.45
C ASN A 493 -3.39 -24.61 29.87
N MET A 494 -3.00 -24.70 31.13
CA MET A 494 -2.01 -23.79 31.72
C MET A 494 -0.88 -24.57 32.37
N GLN A 495 0.34 -24.12 32.12
CA GLN A 495 1.53 -24.52 32.84
C GLN A 495 2.05 -23.33 33.63
N ILE A 496 1.84 -23.37 34.94
CA ILE A 496 2.15 -22.28 35.86
C ILE A 496 3.43 -22.64 36.58
N MET A 497 4.49 -21.88 36.31
CA MET A 497 5.83 -22.14 36.88
C MET A 497 5.88 -21.81 38.38
N PRO A 498 6.93 -22.20 39.11
CA PRO A 498 7.10 -21.82 40.52
C PRO A 498 7.04 -20.30 40.73
N GLY A 499 6.48 -19.86 41.85
CA GLY A 499 6.38 -18.43 42.16
C GLY A 499 5.37 -18.09 43.26
N THR A 500 5.09 -16.79 43.37
CA THR A 500 4.17 -16.19 44.34
C THR A 500 2.70 -16.57 44.10
N PRO A 501 1.81 -16.36 45.09
CA PRO A 501 0.38 -16.59 44.90
C PRO A 501 -0.20 -15.69 43.81
N LEU A 502 -1.14 -16.23 43.03
CA LEU A 502 -1.87 -15.47 41.99
C LEU A 502 -3.38 -15.52 42.25
N ILE A 503 -4.11 -14.56 41.70
CA ILE A 503 -5.57 -14.57 41.64
C ILE A 503 -6.04 -14.32 40.21
N LEU A 504 -6.96 -15.16 39.74
CA LEU A 504 -7.54 -15.10 38.40
C LEU A 504 -9.06 -15.02 38.52
N SER A 505 -9.67 -14.00 37.94
CA SER A 505 -11.11 -14.01 37.67
C SER A 505 -11.35 -14.90 36.45
N VAL A 506 -12.19 -15.94 36.57
CA VAL A 506 -12.51 -16.87 35.46
C VAL A 506 -13.89 -16.58 34.84
N GLY A 507 -14.64 -15.66 35.43
CA GLY A 507 -15.95 -15.23 34.97
C GLY A 507 -16.61 -14.23 35.92
N GLN A 508 -17.69 -13.62 35.45
CA GLN A 508 -18.50 -12.69 36.22
C GLN A 508 -19.91 -13.22 36.52
N GLU A 509 -20.60 -12.54 37.43
CA GLU A 509 -22.00 -12.78 37.74
C GLU A 509 -22.90 -12.60 36.50
N GLN A 510 -23.90 -13.47 36.34
CA GLN A 510 -24.90 -13.34 35.28
C GLN A 510 -25.68 -12.03 35.41
N THR A 511 -25.86 -11.32 34.30
CA THR A 511 -26.66 -10.08 34.26
C THR A 511 -28.14 -10.38 34.04
N THR A 512 -29.05 -9.68 34.73
CA THR A 512 -30.50 -9.75 34.47
C THR A 512 -30.89 -8.65 33.49
N SER A 513 -30.74 -8.91 32.18
CA SER A 513 -31.03 -7.90 31.15
C SER A 513 -32.53 -7.66 30.93
N ASP A 514 -33.40 -8.58 31.37
CA ASP A 514 -34.84 -8.53 31.10
C ASP A 514 -35.67 -8.41 32.38
N LYS A 515 -36.18 -7.19 32.64
CA LYS A 515 -37.05 -6.87 33.79
C LYS A 515 -38.42 -7.57 33.74
N SER A 516 -38.74 -8.27 32.64
CA SER A 516 -40.02 -8.99 32.48
C SER A 516 -40.02 -10.39 33.11
N THR A 517 -38.86 -10.98 33.41
CA THR A 517 -38.75 -12.32 34.00
C THR A 517 -38.43 -12.23 35.50
N GLN A 518 -39.17 -12.97 36.35
CA GLN A 518 -38.89 -13.07 37.80
C GLN A 518 -37.69 -13.99 38.09
N THR A 519 -36.58 -13.82 37.36
CA THR A 519 -35.36 -14.61 37.56
C THR A 519 -34.51 -14.01 38.69
N THR A 520 -33.83 -14.88 39.44
CA THR A 520 -32.86 -14.50 40.47
C THR A 520 -31.49 -15.03 40.11
N VAL A 521 -30.44 -14.25 40.33
CA VAL A 521 -29.06 -14.65 40.07
C VAL A 521 -28.45 -15.24 41.33
N HIS A 522 -27.78 -16.38 41.19
CA HIS A 522 -27.13 -17.10 42.27
C HIS A 522 -25.68 -17.40 41.89
N ASN A 523 -24.76 -17.15 42.82
CA ASN A 523 -23.35 -17.51 42.69
C ASN A 523 -23.02 -18.50 43.80
N VAL A 524 -22.53 -19.68 43.44
CA VAL A 524 -22.27 -20.76 44.40
C VAL A 524 -21.05 -21.60 44.00
N ILE A 525 -20.46 -22.30 44.98
CA ILE A 525 -19.44 -23.31 44.74
C ILE A 525 -20.01 -24.72 45.01
N GLY A 526 -20.17 -25.49 43.95
CA GLY A 526 -20.69 -26.86 43.95
C GLY A 526 -19.58 -27.92 43.98
N SER A 527 -19.98 -29.19 44.11
CA SER A 527 -19.08 -30.36 44.03
C SER A 527 -19.30 -31.07 42.70
N VAL A 528 -18.23 -31.24 41.92
CA VAL A 528 -18.26 -31.97 40.64
C VAL A 528 -18.74 -33.41 40.85
N THR A 529 -18.25 -34.06 41.91
CA THR A 529 -18.60 -35.46 42.24
C THR A 529 -20.09 -35.66 42.52
N ARG A 530 -20.73 -34.70 43.20
CA ARG A 530 -22.16 -34.74 43.57
C ARG A 530 -23.07 -34.06 42.55
N GLY A 531 -22.51 -33.42 41.51
CA GLY A 531 -23.25 -32.71 40.48
C GLY A 531 -24.12 -31.57 41.02
N TRP A 532 -25.20 -31.24 40.31
CA TRP A 532 -26.15 -30.20 40.69
C TRP A 532 -26.79 -30.40 42.07
N ASN A 533 -26.94 -31.66 42.52
CA ASN A 533 -27.48 -31.98 43.85
C ASN A 533 -26.64 -31.43 45.02
N SER A 534 -25.42 -30.95 44.74
CA SER A 534 -24.58 -30.28 45.73
C SER A 534 -24.94 -28.81 45.99
N VAL A 535 -25.77 -28.22 45.12
CA VAL A 535 -26.23 -26.83 45.17
C VAL A 535 -27.64 -26.77 45.78
N LYS A 536 -27.94 -25.74 46.57
CA LYS A 536 -29.27 -25.49 47.13
C LYS A 536 -29.90 -24.25 46.45
N PRO A 537 -30.72 -24.42 45.38
CA PRO A 537 -31.11 -23.30 44.51
C PRO A 537 -31.98 -22.23 45.16
N ALA A 538 -32.73 -22.58 46.21
CA ALA A 538 -33.64 -21.69 46.92
C ALA A 538 -33.04 -21.05 48.19
N ALA A 539 -31.77 -21.30 48.49
CA ALA A 539 -31.12 -20.66 49.63
C ALA A 539 -30.90 -19.17 49.32
N LYS A 540 -31.40 -18.27 50.17
CA LYS A 540 -31.18 -16.81 50.04
C LYS A 540 -29.67 -16.54 49.89
N ASN A 541 -29.30 -15.85 48.80
CA ASN A 541 -27.97 -15.36 48.41
C ASN A 541 -26.82 -15.82 49.32
N VAL A 542 -26.05 -16.76 48.79
CA VAL A 542 -24.81 -17.26 49.38
C VAL A 542 -23.90 -16.09 49.77
N MET A 543 -23.36 -16.20 50.99
CA MET A 543 -22.54 -15.16 51.61
C MET A 543 -21.38 -14.75 50.69
N ARG A 544 -21.27 -13.45 50.41
CA ARG A 544 -20.11 -12.83 49.76
C ARG A 544 -18.86 -13.19 50.58
N ASP A 545 -17.74 -13.48 49.92
CA ASP A 545 -16.49 -14.01 50.50
C ASP A 545 -16.49 -15.53 50.82
N GLN A 546 -17.38 -16.34 50.19
CA GLN A 546 -17.29 -17.80 50.29
C GLN A 546 -16.01 -18.31 49.61
N VAL A 547 -15.17 -19.03 50.37
CA VAL A 547 -13.95 -19.70 49.89
C VAL A 547 -14.11 -21.21 50.06
N ARG A 548 -13.69 -21.98 49.06
CA ARG A 548 -13.69 -23.45 49.11
C ARG A 548 -12.51 -24.02 48.31
N THR A 549 -12.03 -25.20 48.68
CA THR A 549 -11.04 -25.93 47.88
C THR A 549 -11.52 -26.08 46.44
N ALA A 550 -10.63 -25.83 45.48
CA ALA A 550 -10.98 -25.93 44.07
C ALA A 550 -11.05 -27.38 43.57
N GLU A 551 -10.27 -28.27 44.20
CA GLU A 551 -10.25 -29.70 43.89
C GLU A 551 -11.65 -30.32 43.99
N ASN A 552 -12.07 -31.03 42.92
CA ASN A 552 -13.39 -31.67 42.78
C ASN A 552 -14.59 -30.72 42.98
N CYS A 553 -14.38 -29.40 42.86
CA CYS A 553 -15.40 -28.37 42.98
C CYS A 553 -15.49 -27.53 41.70
N PHE A 554 -16.69 -27.04 41.42
CA PHE A 554 -16.94 -26.08 40.34
C PHE A 554 -17.54 -24.81 40.92
N ILE A 555 -17.25 -23.69 40.29
CA ILE A 555 -17.84 -22.39 40.60
C ILE A 555 -18.85 -22.03 39.52
N ILE A 556 -20.02 -21.50 39.89
CA ILE A 556 -21.10 -21.22 38.95
C ILE A 556 -21.85 -19.94 39.32
N SER A 557 -22.20 -19.16 38.29
CA SER A 557 -23.22 -18.12 38.34
C SER A 557 -24.39 -18.53 37.45
N TYR A 558 -25.62 -18.52 37.96
CA TYR A 558 -26.80 -18.95 37.20
C TYR A 558 -28.05 -18.12 37.50
N GLN A 559 -28.90 -17.97 36.48
CA GLN A 559 -30.25 -17.42 36.58
C GLN A 559 -31.25 -18.53 36.89
N TYR A 560 -32.11 -18.30 37.88
CA TYR A 560 -33.07 -19.27 38.38
C TYR A 560 -34.49 -18.69 38.46
N ASP A 561 -35.47 -19.38 37.86
CA ASP A 561 -36.87 -18.97 37.77
C ASP A 561 -37.79 -19.66 38.80
N LYS A 562 -37.29 -19.91 40.01
CA LYS A 562 -37.92 -20.73 41.08
C LYS A 562 -37.99 -22.22 40.79
N THR A 563 -38.05 -22.65 39.53
CA THR A 563 -38.22 -24.07 39.15
C THR A 563 -37.06 -24.67 38.35
N GLN A 564 -36.32 -23.87 37.59
CA GLN A 564 -35.29 -24.34 36.67
C GLN A 564 -34.19 -23.29 36.46
N ILE A 565 -33.05 -23.76 35.97
CA ILE A 565 -31.96 -22.91 35.47
C ILE A 565 -32.38 -22.35 34.11
N VAL A 566 -32.29 -21.04 33.96
CA VAL A 566 -32.57 -20.33 32.69
C VAL A 566 -31.29 -20.07 31.91
N LYS A 567 -30.21 -19.69 32.61
CA LYS A 567 -28.87 -19.46 32.06
C LYS A 567 -27.82 -19.72 33.11
N TYR A 568 -26.63 -20.14 32.71
CA TYR A 568 -25.48 -20.24 33.60
C TYR A 568 -24.17 -19.94 32.90
N THR A 569 -23.20 -19.49 33.70
CA THR A 569 -21.76 -19.53 33.44
C THR A 569 -21.11 -20.34 34.55
N ALA A 570 -20.33 -21.34 34.21
CA ALA A 570 -19.64 -22.20 35.17
C ALA A 570 -18.17 -22.35 34.81
N ALA A 571 -17.34 -22.56 35.83
CA ALA A 571 -15.95 -22.96 35.67
C ALA A 571 -15.59 -24.12 36.59
N GLY A 572 -14.78 -25.04 36.09
CA GLY A 572 -14.20 -26.17 36.80
C GLY A 572 -12.69 -26.22 36.54
N ILE A 573 -11.97 -26.99 37.35
CA ILE A 573 -10.52 -27.14 37.21
C ILE A 573 -10.12 -28.61 37.39
N THR A 574 -9.16 -29.05 36.58
CA THR A 574 -8.53 -30.37 36.66
C THR A 574 -6.99 -30.25 36.60
N GLY A 575 -6.26 -31.32 36.92
CA GLY A 575 -4.79 -31.34 36.99
C GLY A 575 -4.24 -31.12 38.41
N ASP A 576 -3.09 -30.44 38.52
CA ASP A 576 -2.34 -30.18 39.77
C ASP A 576 -2.99 -29.11 40.66
N THR A 577 -4.18 -29.43 41.18
CA THR A 577 -5.09 -28.48 41.84
C THR A 577 -4.95 -28.37 43.37
N SER A 578 -3.99 -29.07 43.97
CA SER A 578 -3.80 -29.07 45.43
C SER A 578 -3.66 -27.66 45.99
N ASP A 579 -4.35 -27.37 47.09
CA ASP A 579 -4.38 -26.08 47.80
C ASP A 579 -4.93 -24.86 47.02
N MET A 580 -5.40 -25.04 45.78
CA MET A 580 -6.13 -24.01 45.05
C MET A 580 -7.51 -23.80 45.66
N GLN A 581 -8.03 -22.57 45.55
CA GLN A 581 -9.32 -22.20 46.14
C GLN A 581 -10.21 -21.45 45.15
N TRP A 582 -11.48 -21.86 45.07
CA TRP A 582 -12.53 -21.06 44.49
C TRP A 582 -12.99 -20.00 45.50
N GLN A 583 -13.18 -18.78 45.03
CA GLN A 583 -13.75 -17.69 45.81
C GLN A 583 -14.80 -16.94 44.99
N ILE A 584 -15.92 -16.59 45.63
CA ILE A 584 -16.83 -15.57 45.12
C ILE A 584 -16.57 -14.29 45.90
N ASP A 585 -16.01 -13.29 45.24
CA ASP A 585 -15.61 -12.07 45.92
C ASP A 585 -16.78 -11.09 46.16
N ARG A 586 -16.48 -9.93 46.75
CA ARG A 586 -17.48 -8.91 47.09
C ARG A 586 -18.16 -8.25 45.89
N LYS A 587 -17.53 -8.32 44.71
CA LYS A 587 -18.06 -7.82 43.44
C LYS A 587 -18.71 -8.94 42.61
N SER A 588 -18.97 -10.10 43.24
CA SER A 588 -19.54 -11.29 42.59
C SER A 588 -18.69 -11.85 41.45
N ARG A 589 -17.37 -11.61 41.45
CA ARG A 589 -16.45 -12.25 40.50
C ARG A 589 -16.21 -13.70 40.93
N LEU A 590 -16.13 -14.59 39.95
CA LEU A 590 -15.82 -16.01 40.13
C LEU A 590 -14.30 -16.14 40.05
N CYS A 591 -13.62 -16.31 41.19
CA CYS A 591 -12.17 -16.19 41.30
C CYS A 591 -11.50 -17.53 41.65
N LEU A 592 -10.39 -17.82 41.00
CA LEU A 592 -9.45 -18.88 41.35
C LEU A 592 -8.25 -18.26 42.07
N LYS A 593 -7.98 -18.72 43.30
CA LYS A 593 -6.73 -18.44 44.01
C LYS A 593 -5.75 -19.57 43.79
N ILE A 594 -4.58 -19.21 43.29
CA ILE A 594 -3.48 -20.12 43.00
C ILE A 594 -2.41 -19.88 44.08
N PRO A 595 -2.09 -20.90 44.90
CA PRO A 595 -1.15 -20.73 46.00
C PRO A 595 0.27 -20.52 45.47
N GLU A 596 1.16 -20.06 46.36
CA GLU A 596 2.60 -20.15 46.09
C GLU A 596 3.01 -21.59 45.82
N ASP A 597 4.01 -21.79 44.97
CA ASP A 597 4.56 -23.13 44.74
C ASP A 597 6.04 -23.08 44.34
N LYS A 598 6.76 -24.16 44.66
CA LYS A 598 8.13 -24.45 44.25
C LYS A 598 8.20 -25.37 43.03
N GLN A 599 7.09 -25.97 42.62
CA GLN A 599 6.98 -26.83 41.44
C GLN A 599 6.04 -26.23 40.40
N THR A 600 6.26 -26.62 39.14
CA THR A 600 5.36 -26.28 38.05
C THR A 600 4.04 -27.02 38.20
N ARG A 601 2.92 -26.32 38.03
CA ARG A 601 1.57 -26.88 38.04
C ARG A 601 1.03 -26.97 36.62
N ASN A 602 0.51 -28.12 36.24
CA ASN A 602 -0.25 -28.29 35.01
C ASN A 602 -1.73 -28.38 35.35
N ILE A 603 -2.51 -27.40 34.90
CA ILE A 603 -3.94 -27.34 35.17
C ILE A 603 -4.72 -27.10 33.87
N THR A 604 -5.97 -27.53 33.87
CA THR A 604 -6.93 -27.13 32.83
C THR A 604 -8.11 -26.45 33.51
N ILE A 605 -8.40 -25.21 33.10
CA ILE A 605 -9.61 -24.50 33.50
C ILE A 605 -10.67 -24.74 32.43
N HIS A 606 -11.77 -25.40 32.81
CA HIS A 606 -12.91 -25.66 31.94
C HIS A 606 -13.97 -24.60 32.18
N ARG A 607 -14.39 -23.88 31.15
CA ARG A 607 -15.42 -22.82 31.23
C ARG A 607 -16.59 -23.24 30.35
N SER A 608 -17.79 -23.12 30.88
CA SER A 608 -19.02 -23.47 30.17
C SER A 608 -20.11 -22.45 30.37
N GLN A 609 -20.97 -22.36 29.37
CA GLN A 609 -22.22 -21.64 29.44
C GLN A 609 -23.36 -22.54 28.93
N GLY A 610 -24.56 -22.27 29.40
CA GLY A 610 -25.75 -22.95 28.89
C GLY A 610 -27.03 -22.34 29.44
N ASP A 611 -28.15 -22.87 28.99
CA ASP A 611 -29.49 -22.33 29.23
C ASP A 611 -30.42 -23.30 29.99
N ASN A 612 -29.90 -24.45 30.44
CA ASN A 612 -30.70 -25.44 31.14
C ASN A 612 -29.86 -26.36 32.03
N LEU A 613 -30.53 -27.12 32.90
CA LEU A 613 -29.88 -28.05 33.83
C LEU A 613 -29.24 -29.26 33.13
N LYS A 614 -29.77 -29.69 31.97
CA LYS A 614 -29.22 -30.83 31.23
C LYS A 614 -27.82 -30.49 30.71
N SER A 615 -27.65 -29.35 30.04
CA SER A 615 -26.34 -28.92 29.54
C SER A 615 -25.33 -28.71 30.67
N LEU A 616 -25.76 -28.20 31.83
CA LEU A 616 -24.91 -28.13 33.01
C LEU A 616 -24.44 -29.50 33.49
N ASN A 617 -25.34 -30.49 33.58
CA ASN A 617 -24.99 -31.85 34.00
C ASN A 617 -24.10 -32.56 32.96
N ASP A 618 -24.34 -32.34 31.67
CA ASP A 618 -23.50 -32.86 30.60
C ASP A 618 -22.06 -32.31 30.73
N TRP A 619 -21.92 -30.99 30.95
CA TRP A 619 -20.61 -30.36 31.22
C TRP A 619 -19.97 -30.82 32.53
N LEU A 620 -20.71 -30.95 33.64
CA LEU A 620 -20.15 -31.48 34.88
C LEU A 620 -19.64 -32.92 34.71
N SER A 621 -20.30 -33.69 33.85
CA SER A 621 -19.86 -35.05 33.49
C SER A 621 -18.59 -35.01 32.64
N SER A 622 -18.45 -34.06 31.71
CA SER A 622 -17.21 -33.87 30.93
C SER A 622 -16.04 -33.49 31.84
N VAL A 623 -16.22 -32.52 32.75
CA VAL A 623 -15.17 -32.11 33.71
C VAL A 623 -14.77 -33.27 34.62
N LYS A 624 -15.73 -34.08 35.08
CA LYS A 624 -15.44 -35.27 35.91
C LYS A 624 -14.69 -36.35 35.14
N ALA A 625 -15.01 -36.52 33.85
CA ALA A 625 -14.38 -37.50 32.97
C ALA A 625 -13.07 -37.00 32.34
N ALA A 626 -12.80 -35.69 32.44
CA ALA A 626 -11.62 -35.08 31.87
C ALA A 626 -10.36 -35.80 32.39
N PRO A 627 -9.48 -36.26 31.48
CA PRO A 627 -8.34 -37.06 31.86
C PRO A 627 -7.46 -36.32 32.87
N LEU A 628 -7.30 -36.88 34.07
CA LEU A 628 -6.41 -36.36 35.12
C LEU A 628 -4.91 -36.32 34.70
N LYS A 629 -4.58 -36.82 33.50
CA LYS A 629 -3.22 -37.05 32.99
C LYS A 629 -3.13 -37.00 31.45
N ASP A 630 -3.80 -36.08 30.77
CA ASP A 630 -3.55 -35.98 29.32
C ASP A 630 -2.13 -35.46 29.05
N ARG A 631 -1.41 -36.16 28.17
CA ARG A 631 0.05 -36.32 28.20
C ARG A 631 0.87 -35.21 27.54
N ARG A 632 0.25 -34.15 27.01
CA ARG A 632 0.97 -33.02 26.40
C ARG A 632 0.76 -31.76 27.22
N THR A 633 1.84 -31.27 27.80
CA THR A 633 1.93 -29.98 28.48
C THR A 633 2.05 -28.85 27.46
N ALA A 634 1.75 -27.61 27.88
CA ALA A 634 1.93 -26.44 27.02
C ALA A 634 3.38 -26.31 26.50
N SER A 635 4.38 -26.69 27.32
CA SER A 635 5.79 -26.73 26.91
C SER A 635 6.07 -27.66 25.74
N ASP A 636 5.34 -28.77 25.61
CA ASP A 636 5.53 -29.73 24.50
C ASP A 636 5.17 -29.14 23.13
N LEU A 637 4.49 -27.98 23.12
CA LEU A 637 4.08 -27.24 21.93
C LEU A 637 4.98 -26.03 21.64
N THR A 638 6.10 -25.87 22.36
CA THR A 638 7.00 -24.71 22.24
C THR A 638 8.27 -24.98 21.42
N SER A 639 8.48 -26.20 20.93
CA SER A 639 9.66 -26.60 20.16
C SER A 639 9.46 -26.53 18.63
N GLY A 640 8.47 -25.78 18.18
CA GLY A 640 8.05 -25.71 16.78
C GLY A 640 7.00 -26.76 16.38
N GLY A 641 6.24 -26.42 15.34
CA GLY A 641 5.08 -27.18 14.88
C GLY A 641 5.32 -28.00 13.61
N PRO A 642 4.30 -28.71 13.11
CA PRO A 642 4.27 -29.12 11.72
C PRO A 642 4.14 -27.89 10.80
N LEU A 643 4.83 -27.93 9.66
CA LEU A 643 4.82 -26.93 8.61
C LEU A 643 3.38 -26.55 8.19
N ARG A 644 3.05 -25.26 8.20
CA ARG A 644 1.71 -24.75 7.89
C ARG A 644 1.55 -24.35 6.43
N TRP A 645 2.65 -23.92 5.80
CA TRP A 645 2.68 -23.35 4.46
C TRP A 645 3.72 -24.09 3.61
N PRO A 646 3.53 -25.39 3.32
CA PRO A 646 4.55 -26.22 2.69
C PRO A 646 4.97 -25.77 1.29
N GLU A 647 4.13 -25.01 0.59
CA GLU A 647 4.38 -24.56 -0.76
C GLU A 647 5.47 -23.48 -0.83
N VAL A 648 6.43 -23.69 -1.73
CA VAL A 648 7.35 -22.65 -2.20
C VAL A 648 6.81 -22.17 -3.53
N LEU A 649 6.54 -20.86 -3.64
CA LEU A 649 6.03 -20.27 -4.87
C LEU A 649 7.20 -19.83 -5.74
N HIS A 650 7.07 -20.03 -7.05
CA HIS A 650 8.11 -19.70 -8.01
C HIS A 650 7.61 -18.58 -8.93
N THR A 651 8.47 -17.60 -9.17
CA THR A 651 8.21 -16.53 -10.13
C THR A 651 9.45 -16.26 -10.98
N THR A 652 9.23 -15.64 -12.13
CA THR A 652 10.29 -15.21 -13.04
C THR A 652 10.32 -13.69 -13.05
N GLY A 653 11.49 -13.12 -12.77
CA GLY A 653 11.76 -11.69 -12.88
C GLY A 653 12.22 -11.28 -14.28
N TYR A 654 12.33 -9.97 -14.47
CA TYR A 654 12.61 -9.34 -15.75
C TYR A 654 13.72 -8.30 -15.58
N GLN A 655 14.79 -8.44 -16.35
CA GLN A 655 15.86 -7.44 -16.36
C GLN A 655 15.38 -6.16 -17.07
N GLY A 656 15.79 -5.00 -16.56
CA GLY A 656 15.51 -3.71 -17.21
C GLY A 656 16.17 -3.67 -18.59
N LEU A 657 15.47 -3.08 -19.57
CA LEU A 657 15.96 -3.00 -20.95
C LEU A 657 16.97 -1.87 -21.16
N GLU A 658 17.05 -0.93 -20.23
CA GLU A 658 17.91 0.24 -20.36
C GLU A 658 19.38 -0.18 -20.55
N GLN A 659 19.96 0.30 -21.65
CA GLN A 659 21.33 -0.03 -22.04
C GLN A 659 22.37 0.98 -21.52
N THR A 660 21.98 1.86 -20.59
CA THR A 660 22.85 2.90 -20.01
C THR A 660 23.64 2.35 -18.80
N GLY A 661 24.14 3.22 -17.91
CA GLY A 661 24.91 2.82 -16.73
C GLY A 661 24.10 2.07 -15.65
N TYR A 662 22.79 2.28 -15.56
CA TYR A 662 21.91 1.58 -14.63
C TYR A 662 20.66 1.03 -15.34
N ALA A 663 20.12 -0.07 -14.82
CA ALA A 663 18.88 -0.68 -15.27
C ALA A 663 17.95 -0.95 -14.09
N LEU A 664 16.64 -0.90 -14.32
CA LEU A 664 15.63 -1.18 -13.31
C LEU A 664 15.00 -2.56 -13.55
N ASP A 665 15.51 -3.57 -12.85
CA ASP A 665 14.99 -4.93 -12.94
C ASP A 665 13.72 -5.09 -12.08
N THR A 666 12.80 -5.94 -12.52
CA THR A 666 11.56 -6.27 -11.80
C THR A 666 11.63 -7.67 -11.22
N LEU A 667 11.51 -7.79 -9.90
CA LEU A 667 11.33 -9.07 -9.23
C LEU A 667 9.83 -9.33 -9.08
N THR A 668 9.32 -10.25 -9.89
CA THR A 668 7.89 -10.54 -9.95
C THR A 668 7.42 -11.16 -8.64
N LEU A 669 6.39 -10.57 -8.04
CA LEU A 669 5.70 -11.14 -6.88
C LEU A 669 4.70 -12.20 -7.35
N PRO A 670 4.33 -13.20 -6.52
CA PRO A 670 3.28 -14.16 -6.88
C PRO A 670 1.94 -13.44 -7.11
N ASP A 671 1.34 -13.62 -8.30
CA ASP A 671 0.04 -13.02 -8.64
C ASP A 671 -1.10 -13.62 -7.80
N ALA A 672 -0.96 -14.89 -7.43
CA ALA A 672 -1.87 -15.63 -6.57
C ALA A 672 -1.07 -16.59 -5.66
N ASN A 673 -1.68 -16.99 -4.55
CA ASN A 673 -1.12 -17.98 -3.64
C ASN A 673 -2.24 -18.77 -2.94
N PRO A 674 -1.95 -19.98 -2.42
CA PRO A 674 -2.95 -20.85 -1.79
C PRO A 674 -3.68 -20.23 -0.59
N TRP A 675 -3.14 -19.15 -0.01
CA TRP A 675 -3.60 -18.55 1.24
C TRP A 675 -4.33 -17.23 1.03
N ASN A 676 -4.55 -16.82 -0.22
CA ASN A 676 -5.13 -15.51 -0.57
C ASN A 676 -4.43 -14.35 0.15
N SER A 677 -3.13 -14.48 0.38
CA SER A 677 -2.32 -13.43 0.99
C SER A 677 -2.06 -12.33 -0.03
N TRP A 678 -2.40 -11.09 0.31
CA TRP A 678 -2.21 -9.96 -0.58
C TRP A 678 -0.78 -9.42 -0.49
N PHE A 679 -0.05 -9.42 -1.61
CA PHE A 679 1.34 -8.95 -1.72
C PHE A 679 1.47 -7.41 -1.76
N ARG A 680 0.85 -6.72 -0.79
CA ARG A 680 1.05 -5.28 -0.58
C ARG A 680 2.31 -5.05 0.24
N THR A 681 3.44 -5.03 -0.46
CA THR A 681 4.77 -5.00 0.15
C THR A 681 5.04 -3.70 0.90
N SER A 682 5.63 -3.79 2.09
CA SER A 682 5.82 -2.62 2.98
C SER A 682 7.28 -2.37 3.36
N ALA A 683 8.06 -3.42 3.62
CA ALA A 683 9.47 -3.30 3.99
C ALA A 683 10.28 -4.54 3.61
N LEU A 684 11.60 -4.39 3.54
CA LEU A 684 12.52 -5.45 3.20
C LEU A 684 13.85 -5.32 3.95
N ASP A 685 14.51 -6.46 4.20
CA ASP A 685 15.93 -6.53 4.55
C ASP A 685 16.56 -7.85 4.09
N PHE A 686 17.89 -7.93 4.05
CA PHE A 686 18.60 -9.10 3.53
C PHE A 686 19.31 -9.88 4.63
N PHE A 687 19.29 -11.20 4.49
CA PHE A 687 20.21 -12.10 5.18
C PHE A 687 21.61 -11.98 4.56
N PRO A 688 22.68 -12.32 5.31
CA PRO A 688 24.06 -12.29 4.80
C PRO A 688 24.27 -13.14 3.53
N ASP A 689 23.49 -14.22 3.36
CA ASP A 689 23.55 -15.10 2.20
C ASP A 689 22.83 -14.57 0.93
N GLY A 690 22.21 -13.38 1.03
CA GLY A 690 21.47 -12.72 -0.03
C GLY A 690 20.00 -13.13 -0.15
N ARG A 691 19.46 -13.97 0.74
CA ARG A 691 18.01 -14.15 0.87
C ARG A 691 17.37 -12.85 1.37
N LEU A 692 16.14 -12.62 0.95
CA LEU A 692 15.34 -11.45 1.25
C LEU A 692 14.29 -11.79 2.32
N ALA A 693 14.15 -10.99 3.37
CA ALA A 693 12.94 -10.93 4.18
C ALA A 693 12.07 -9.76 3.68
N LEU A 694 10.82 -10.04 3.32
CA LEU A 694 9.87 -9.07 2.76
C LEU A 694 8.58 -9.06 3.58
N SER A 695 8.18 -7.91 4.11
CA SER A 695 6.90 -7.77 4.79
C SER A 695 5.78 -7.29 3.88
N THR A 696 4.56 -7.71 4.18
CA THR A 696 3.33 -7.15 3.59
C THR A 696 2.58 -6.33 4.63
N TYR A 697 1.94 -5.23 4.21
CA TYR A 697 1.05 -4.42 5.07
C TYR A 697 -0.05 -5.27 5.74
N GLY A 698 -0.45 -6.38 5.11
CA GLY A 698 -1.41 -7.33 5.64
C GLY A 698 -0.92 -8.18 6.82
N GLY A 699 0.38 -8.13 7.18
CA GLY A 699 0.90 -8.83 8.35
C GLY A 699 1.72 -10.09 8.06
N ASP A 700 2.22 -10.27 6.84
CA ASP A 700 3.05 -11.43 6.47
C ASP A 700 4.52 -11.07 6.40
N ILE A 701 5.37 -12.07 6.63
CA ILE A 701 6.78 -12.07 6.24
C ILE A 701 7.00 -13.21 5.24
N TRP A 702 7.66 -12.90 4.14
CA TRP A 702 8.06 -13.82 3.09
C TRP A 702 9.57 -13.85 2.96
N ILE A 703 10.14 -15.06 2.83
CA ILE A 703 11.54 -15.23 2.46
C ILE A 703 11.64 -15.42 0.95
N GLY A 704 12.30 -14.47 0.29
CA GLY A 704 12.69 -14.54 -1.12
C GLY A 704 14.08 -15.15 -1.28
N SER A 705 14.23 -16.13 -2.17
CA SER A 705 15.52 -16.74 -2.53
C SER A 705 15.62 -16.94 -4.05
N GLY A 706 16.78 -17.41 -4.54
CA GLY A 706 17.00 -17.52 -5.99
C GLY A 706 17.18 -16.17 -6.69
N ILE A 707 17.46 -15.11 -5.92
CA ILE A 707 17.71 -13.77 -6.45
C ILE A 707 19.15 -13.72 -6.96
N ASP A 708 19.32 -13.87 -8.26
CA ASP A 708 20.58 -13.75 -8.97
C ASP A 708 20.51 -12.70 -10.09
N LEU A 709 21.50 -12.66 -10.98
CA LEU A 709 21.50 -11.73 -12.10
C LEU A 709 20.36 -12.04 -13.08
N GLU A 710 20.10 -13.31 -13.32
CA GLU A 710 19.17 -13.80 -14.33
C GLU A 710 17.72 -13.70 -13.88
N LEU A 711 17.39 -13.84 -12.59
CA LEU A 711 16.02 -13.77 -12.07
C LEU A 711 15.05 -14.80 -12.69
N THR A 712 15.53 -15.94 -13.18
CA THR A 712 14.67 -16.93 -13.85
C THR A 712 13.83 -17.77 -12.89
N ASP A 713 14.34 -18.00 -11.67
CA ASP A 713 13.70 -18.83 -10.64
C ASP A 713 13.75 -18.16 -9.25
N ILE A 714 12.89 -17.16 -9.05
CA ILE A 714 12.72 -16.51 -7.75
C ILE A 714 11.76 -17.36 -6.92
N ARG A 715 12.18 -17.71 -5.70
CA ARG A 715 11.42 -18.59 -4.80
C ARG A 715 10.92 -17.84 -3.59
N TRP A 716 9.65 -17.99 -3.27
CA TRP A 716 8.97 -17.34 -2.16
C TRP A 716 8.43 -18.36 -1.18
N LYS A 717 8.93 -18.32 0.06
CA LYS A 717 8.44 -19.11 1.19
C LYS A 717 7.77 -18.18 2.19
N ARG A 718 6.52 -18.45 2.56
CA ARG A 718 5.84 -17.71 3.64
C ARG A 718 6.47 -18.13 4.97
N PHE A 719 6.91 -17.15 5.75
CA PHE A 719 7.67 -17.37 6.99
C PHE A 719 6.85 -17.05 8.22
N ALA A 720 6.10 -15.94 8.20
CA ALA A 720 5.22 -15.56 9.30
C ALA A 720 3.95 -14.90 8.75
N ALA A 721 2.89 -14.89 9.57
CA ALA A 721 1.62 -14.25 9.29
C ALA A 721 0.98 -13.74 10.58
N GLY A 722 -0.03 -12.89 10.46
CA GLY A 722 -0.81 -12.40 11.60
C GLY A 722 -0.18 -11.23 12.37
N LEU A 723 0.84 -10.57 11.80
CA LEU A 723 1.48 -9.39 12.38
C LEU A 723 0.63 -8.12 12.19
N TYR A 724 0.78 -7.17 13.12
CA TYR A 724 -0.04 -5.95 13.12
C TYR A 724 0.60 -4.81 12.31
N GLU A 725 0.13 -4.63 11.06
CA GLU A 725 0.53 -3.54 10.14
C GLU A 725 2.05 -3.33 10.04
N PRO A 726 2.83 -4.33 9.58
CA PRO A 726 4.29 -4.25 9.63
C PRO A 726 4.83 -3.28 8.57
N PHE A 727 5.58 -2.27 9.00
CA PHE A 727 6.17 -1.22 8.13
C PHE A 727 7.68 -1.04 8.29
N GLY A 728 8.34 -1.97 9.00
CA GLY A 728 9.79 -2.03 9.15
C GLY A 728 10.24 -3.47 9.28
N VAL A 729 11.34 -3.81 8.59
CA VAL A 729 12.02 -5.11 8.69
C VAL A 729 13.51 -4.86 8.83
N LYS A 730 14.14 -5.58 9.75
CA LYS A 730 15.58 -5.61 9.93
C LYS A 730 16.05 -7.04 10.20
N VAL A 731 17.09 -7.50 9.49
CA VAL A 731 17.77 -8.76 9.80
C VAL A 731 19.00 -8.43 10.64
N VAL A 732 19.08 -9.00 11.84
CA VAL A 732 20.21 -8.85 12.78
C VAL A 732 20.57 -10.23 13.30
N ASP A 733 21.83 -10.64 13.13
CA ASP A 733 22.34 -11.96 13.52
C ASP A 733 21.44 -13.11 13.02
N ASP A 734 21.06 -13.07 11.74
CA ASP A 734 20.14 -14.02 11.06
C ASP A 734 18.72 -14.09 11.64
N HIS A 735 18.33 -13.18 12.55
CA HIS A 735 16.97 -13.07 13.05
C HIS A 735 16.21 -11.93 12.36
N VAL A 736 14.94 -12.17 12.06
CA VAL A 736 14.05 -11.17 11.46
C VAL A 736 13.34 -10.40 12.58
N PHE A 737 13.59 -9.09 12.62
CA PHE A 737 12.88 -8.13 13.47
C PHE A 737 11.89 -7.34 12.63
N VAL A 738 10.70 -7.12 13.17
CA VAL A 738 9.59 -6.47 12.46
C VAL A 738 8.98 -5.38 13.32
N THR A 739 8.97 -4.14 12.82
CA THR A 739 8.21 -3.05 13.43
C THR A 739 6.73 -3.23 13.10
N CYS A 740 5.95 -3.56 14.11
CA CYS A 740 4.49 -3.56 14.09
C CYS A 740 3.96 -2.29 14.77
N LYS A 741 2.67 -2.02 14.61
CA LYS A 741 2.01 -0.85 15.21
C LYS A 741 2.05 -0.86 16.74
N ASP A 742 2.06 -2.04 17.35
CA ASP A 742 1.99 -2.22 18.79
C ASP A 742 3.31 -2.64 19.44
N ARG A 743 4.30 -3.12 18.66
CA ARG A 743 5.59 -3.62 19.18
C ARG A 743 6.63 -3.85 18.09
N ILE A 744 7.87 -4.10 18.50
CA ILE A 744 8.85 -4.82 17.69
C ILE A 744 8.70 -6.31 17.97
N VAL A 745 8.52 -7.12 16.93
CA VAL A 745 8.47 -8.58 16.99
C VAL A 745 9.77 -9.17 16.50
N ARG A 746 10.34 -10.13 17.25
CA ARG A 746 11.45 -10.97 16.77
C ARG A 746 10.90 -12.35 16.43
N LEU A 747 11.16 -12.81 15.21
CA LEU A 747 10.65 -14.08 14.69
C LEU A 747 11.71 -15.17 14.83
N HIS A 748 11.29 -16.34 15.31
CA HIS A 748 12.16 -17.50 15.51
C HIS A 748 11.61 -18.73 14.81
N ASP A 749 12.44 -19.36 14.00
CA ASP A 749 12.25 -20.69 13.44
C ASP A 749 12.96 -21.68 14.37
N LEU A 750 12.19 -22.37 15.22
CA LEU A 750 12.75 -23.19 16.31
C LEU A 750 13.11 -24.60 15.85
N ASN A 751 12.46 -25.07 14.77
CA ASN A 751 12.65 -26.42 14.21
C ASN A 751 13.43 -26.41 12.88
N GLN A 752 13.81 -25.24 12.36
CA GLN A 752 14.55 -25.02 11.11
C GLN A 752 13.81 -25.49 9.85
N ASP A 753 12.48 -25.40 9.84
CA ASP A 753 11.65 -25.81 8.70
C ASP A 753 11.33 -24.67 7.71
N GLY A 754 11.82 -23.46 7.99
CA GLY A 754 11.59 -22.27 7.17
C GLY A 754 10.29 -21.53 7.51
N GLU A 755 9.71 -21.73 8.69
CA GLU A 755 8.59 -20.97 9.26
C GLU A 755 8.90 -20.46 10.68
N ALA A 756 8.34 -19.30 11.04
CA ALA A 756 8.42 -18.78 12.38
C ALA A 756 7.44 -19.51 13.31
N ASP A 757 7.99 -20.18 14.32
CA ASP A 757 7.26 -20.87 15.38
C ASP A 757 6.98 -19.94 16.57
N PHE A 758 7.93 -19.06 16.92
CA PHE A 758 7.80 -18.15 18.05
C PHE A 758 7.86 -16.70 17.61
N HIS A 759 6.79 -15.97 17.94
CA HIS A 759 6.65 -14.54 17.72
C HIS A 759 6.94 -13.84 19.04
N GLU A 760 8.21 -13.50 19.24
CA GLU A 760 8.67 -12.87 20.47
C GLU A 760 8.23 -11.40 20.52
N SER A 761 7.65 -11.01 21.65
CA SER A 761 7.40 -9.60 21.96
C SER A 761 8.70 -8.94 22.44
N PHE A 762 9.58 -8.61 21.49
CA PHE A 762 10.91 -8.07 21.77
C PHE A 762 10.86 -6.72 22.49
N SER A 763 9.99 -5.81 22.04
CA SER A 763 9.76 -4.51 22.72
C SER A 763 8.34 -4.01 22.46
N PRO A 764 7.43 -3.98 23.46
CA PRO A 764 6.10 -3.40 23.31
C PRO A 764 6.15 -1.88 23.16
N ASP A 765 5.22 -1.29 22.41
CA ASP A 765 5.01 0.16 22.39
C ASP A 765 4.25 0.60 23.64
N MET A 766 4.66 1.73 24.21
CA MET A 766 4.10 2.25 25.46
C MET A 766 2.77 2.98 25.27
N ASP A 767 2.37 3.26 24.03
CA ASP A 767 1.11 3.92 23.72
C ASP A 767 0.70 3.65 22.27
N VAL A 768 -0.14 2.64 22.10
CA VAL A 768 -0.61 2.15 20.80
C VAL A 768 -1.84 2.94 20.38
N SER A 769 -1.74 3.64 19.24
CA SER A 769 -2.85 4.40 18.69
C SER A 769 -3.84 3.49 17.96
N VAL A 770 -5.15 3.70 18.16
CA VAL A 770 -6.20 2.96 17.43
C VAL A 770 -6.58 3.62 16.10
N ASN A 771 -6.02 4.80 15.80
CA ASN A 771 -6.24 5.46 14.52
C ASN A 771 -5.58 4.71 13.36
N PHE A 772 -6.31 4.53 12.25
CA PHE A 772 -5.83 3.89 11.02
C PHE A 772 -4.61 4.59 10.39
N HIS A 773 -4.43 5.89 10.60
CA HIS A 773 -3.35 6.69 10.00
C HIS A 773 -2.10 6.81 10.89
N ALA A 774 -2.10 6.13 12.05
CA ALA A 774 -1.03 6.21 13.03
C ALA A 774 -0.13 4.97 12.98
N PHE A 775 0.81 4.96 12.05
CA PHE A 775 1.74 3.86 11.86
C PHE A 775 3.02 4.04 12.66
N ASN A 776 3.66 2.91 12.97
CA ASN A 776 5.08 2.87 13.33
C ASN A 776 5.86 2.47 12.07
N PHE A 777 6.70 3.36 11.57
CA PHE A 777 7.40 3.19 10.31
C PHE A 777 8.86 2.82 10.50
N ASP A 778 9.35 2.02 9.55
CA ASP A 778 10.75 1.65 9.36
C ASP A 778 11.35 0.87 10.54
N LEU A 779 12.56 0.36 10.33
CA LEU A 779 13.38 -0.22 11.37
C LEU A 779 14.84 -0.10 10.97
N GLN A 780 15.60 0.66 11.75
CA GLN A 780 17.03 0.88 11.53
C GLN A 780 17.81 0.47 12.76
N THR A 781 19.09 0.13 12.58
CA THR A 781 20.02 -0.16 13.66
C THR A 781 21.24 0.74 13.59
N ASP A 782 21.78 1.15 14.74
CA ASP A 782 23.08 1.80 14.81
C ASP A 782 24.22 0.79 15.07
N ASN A 783 25.46 1.29 15.12
CA ASN A 783 26.65 0.47 15.37
C ASN A 783 26.73 -0.09 16.79
N GLU A 784 25.91 0.39 17.74
CA GLU A 784 25.80 -0.15 19.10
C GLU A 784 24.73 -1.26 19.19
N GLY A 785 23.98 -1.48 18.10
CA GLY A 785 22.88 -2.44 18.03
C GLY A 785 21.55 -1.90 18.54
N ASN A 786 21.42 -0.58 18.77
CA ASN A 786 20.13 0.01 19.14
C ASN A 786 19.20 0.03 17.92
N PHE A 787 17.91 -0.15 18.15
CA PHE A 787 16.88 -0.08 17.10
C PHE A 787 16.20 1.29 17.08
N TYR A 788 15.80 1.75 15.89
CA TYR A 788 15.10 3.01 15.68
C TYR A 788 13.89 2.82 14.77
N TYR A 789 12.77 3.42 15.16
CA TYR A 789 11.56 3.52 14.33
C TYR A 789 10.88 4.87 14.55
N SER A 790 10.07 5.31 13.58
CA SER A 790 9.34 6.58 13.66
C SER A 790 7.84 6.35 13.88
N LYS A 791 7.20 7.24 14.63
CA LYS A 791 5.75 7.25 14.88
C LYS A 791 5.10 8.41 14.13
N SER A 792 3.95 8.15 13.51
CA SER A 792 3.09 9.21 12.96
C SER A 792 2.71 10.26 14.03
N GLY A 793 2.70 11.53 13.61
CA GLY A 793 2.09 12.64 14.34
C GLY A 793 0.62 12.85 13.94
N HIS A 794 0.39 12.97 12.64
CA HIS A 794 -0.91 13.28 12.07
C HIS A 794 -1.94 12.19 12.35
N GLY A 795 -3.03 12.58 13.01
CA GLY A 795 -4.15 11.69 13.32
C GLY A 795 -3.89 10.73 14.49
N ALA A 796 -2.66 10.61 14.98
CA ALA A 796 -2.38 9.75 16.12
C ALA A 796 -3.03 10.28 17.40
N ASP A 797 -3.68 9.38 18.15
CA ASP A 797 -4.29 9.66 19.44
C ASP A 797 -3.38 9.26 20.62
N SER A 798 -2.12 8.91 20.34
CA SER A 798 -1.08 8.72 21.36
C SER A 798 -0.77 10.02 22.11
N THR A 799 -0.24 9.92 23.32
CA THR A 799 0.22 11.00 24.21
C THR A 799 1.46 11.69 23.66
N LEU A 800 2.31 10.98 22.93
CA LEU A 800 3.46 11.58 22.24
C LEU A 800 3.47 11.18 20.76
N PRO A 801 2.62 11.82 19.96
CA PRO A 801 2.57 11.60 18.52
C PRO A 801 3.74 12.33 17.84
N GLY A 802 4.23 11.77 16.72
CA GLY A 802 5.22 12.43 15.87
C GLY A 802 6.65 12.41 16.44
N ALA A 803 7.16 11.21 16.73
CA ALA A 803 8.46 11.02 17.38
C ALA A 803 9.28 9.90 16.76
N VAL A 804 10.60 9.96 16.91
CA VAL A 804 11.49 8.84 16.65
C VAL A 804 11.83 8.19 17.98
N ILE A 805 11.69 6.87 18.03
CA ILE A 805 11.91 6.06 19.21
C ILE A 805 13.20 5.28 19.02
N LYS A 806 14.03 5.26 20.07
CA LYS A 806 15.22 4.41 20.15
C LYS A 806 15.01 3.33 21.19
N ILE A 807 15.38 2.10 20.85
CA ILE A 807 15.27 0.90 21.67
C ILE A 807 16.65 0.30 21.87
N SER A 808 17.00 -0.11 23.09
CA SER A 808 18.27 -0.75 23.39
C SER A 808 18.43 -2.09 22.66
N PRO A 809 19.67 -2.62 22.50
CA PRO A 809 19.90 -3.86 21.74
C PRO A 809 19.22 -5.08 22.37
N ASP A 810 18.88 -5.02 23.66
CA ASP A 810 18.16 -6.07 24.38
C ASP A 810 16.63 -5.88 24.42
N GLY A 811 16.11 -4.82 23.78
CA GLY A 811 14.67 -4.52 23.72
C GLY A 811 14.07 -3.91 24.98
N LYS A 812 14.85 -3.75 26.08
CA LYS A 812 14.30 -3.45 27.41
C LYS A 812 14.18 -1.96 27.72
N LYS A 813 14.95 -1.10 27.06
CA LYS A 813 14.92 0.35 27.28
C LYS A 813 14.40 1.03 26.03
N ARG A 814 13.45 1.93 26.24
CA ARG A 814 12.83 2.75 25.21
C ARG A 814 13.02 4.21 25.54
N GLU A 815 13.57 4.98 24.61
CA GLU A 815 13.76 6.42 24.75
C GLU A 815 13.19 7.18 23.56
N VAL A 816 12.65 8.36 23.83
CA VAL A 816 12.24 9.31 22.78
C VAL A 816 13.52 9.98 22.29
N PHE A 817 13.94 9.65 21.08
CA PHE A 817 15.16 10.21 20.50
C PHE A 817 14.96 11.66 20.07
N CYS A 818 13.88 11.94 19.31
CA CYS A 818 13.50 13.28 18.90
C CYS A 818 12.01 13.35 18.54
N THR A 819 11.51 14.57 18.29
CA THR A 819 10.07 14.84 18.07
C THR A 819 9.83 15.78 16.90
N GLY A 820 8.57 16.04 16.57
CA GLY A 820 8.18 17.03 15.57
C GLY A 820 7.99 16.47 14.18
N PHE A 821 7.47 15.25 14.06
CA PHE A 821 7.15 14.64 12.76
C PHE A 821 5.66 14.51 12.52
N ARG A 822 5.21 14.79 11.29
CA ARG A 822 3.81 14.67 10.88
C ARG A 822 3.49 13.24 10.44
N THR A 823 4.13 12.75 9.39
CA THR A 823 3.96 11.40 8.85
C THR A 823 5.31 10.93 8.33
N PRO A 824 6.23 10.55 9.23
CA PRO A 824 7.61 10.23 8.88
C PRO A 824 7.72 8.81 8.32
N ASN A 825 7.22 8.61 7.09
CA ASN A 825 7.09 7.29 6.48
C ASN A 825 8.43 6.55 6.37
N GLY A 826 9.56 7.23 6.26
CA GLY A 826 10.84 6.58 6.04
C GLY A 826 11.98 7.15 6.86
N MET A 827 12.90 6.26 7.21
CA MET A 827 14.14 6.56 7.92
C MET A 827 15.35 6.01 7.16
N GLY A 828 16.54 6.42 7.61
CA GLY A 828 17.81 5.85 7.19
C GLY A 828 18.88 6.08 8.24
N MET A 829 20.08 5.59 7.95
CA MET A 829 21.25 5.77 8.80
C MET A 829 22.43 6.18 7.93
N LEU A 830 23.17 7.21 8.35
CA LEU A 830 24.46 7.56 7.76
C LEU A 830 25.55 6.60 8.27
N PRO A 831 26.69 6.47 7.56
CA PRO A 831 27.79 5.58 7.97
C PRO A 831 28.37 5.89 9.35
N ASP A 832 28.27 7.15 9.77
CA ASP A 832 28.73 7.62 11.08
C ASP A 832 27.72 7.37 12.22
N GLY A 833 26.61 6.68 11.93
CA GLY A 833 25.58 6.33 12.91
C GLY A 833 24.56 7.44 13.18
N ARG A 834 24.57 8.55 12.43
CA ARG A 834 23.53 9.58 12.53
C ARG A 834 22.26 9.13 11.78
N PRO A 835 21.08 9.09 12.43
CA PRO A 835 19.86 8.70 11.76
C PRO A 835 19.30 9.84 10.89
N THR A 836 18.57 9.49 9.84
CA THR A 836 17.77 10.41 9.04
C THR A 836 16.30 10.02 9.11
N ALA A 837 15.41 10.99 8.96
CA ALA A 837 13.99 10.72 8.69
C ALA A 837 13.43 11.71 7.69
N SER A 838 12.60 11.21 6.78
CA SER A 838 11.79 12.06 5.93
C SER A 838 10.46 12.39 6.58
N ASP A 839 9.82 13.47 6.13
CA ASP A 839 8.45 13.82 6.53
C ASP A 839 7.64 14.37 5.36
N ASN A 840 6.33 14.15 5.41
CA ASN A 840 5.40 14.51 4.34
C ASN A 840 4.77 15.88 4.58
N GLN A 841 4.70 16.69 3.53
CA GLN A 841 4.03 17.99 3.57
C GLN A 841 2.63 17.91 4.23
N GLY A 842 2.31 18.92 5.04
CA GLY A 842 0.98 19.13 5.60
C GLY A 842 0.99 20.20 6.67
N GLN A 843 0.13 20.09 7.68
CA GLN A 843 0.11 21.05 8.80
C GLN A 843 1.49 21.10 9.46
N TRP A 844 2.01 22.30 9.72
CA TRP A 844 3.32 22.52 10.34
C TRP A 844 4.51 21.91 9.58
N THR A 845 4.29 21.41 8.36
CA THR A 845 5.30 20.76 7.52
C THR A 845 5.19 21.39 6.12
N PRO A 846 5.90 22.50 5.87
CA PRO A 846 5.66 23.37 4.71
C PRO A 846 5.78 22.67 3.35
N ALA A 847 6.78 21.81 3.23
CA ALA A 847 7.05 20.94 2.10
C ALA A 847 7.54 19.58 2.62
N SER A 848 7.64 18.58 1.74
CA SER A 848 8.28 17.31 2.11
C SER A 848 9.76 17.56 2.39
N LYS A 849 10.40 16.73 3.21
CA LYS A 849 11.79 16.97 3.60
C LYS A 849 12.50 15.70 4.04
N VAL A 850 13.83 15.75 4.07
CA VAL A 850 14.68 14.80 4.81
C VAL A 850 15.42 15.58 5.89
N SER A 851 15.40 15.08 7.12
CA SER A 851 16.06 15.69 8.27
C SER A 851 17.17 14.79 8.79
N LEU A 852 18.30 15.39 9.18
CA LEU A 852 19.35 14.72 9.93
C LEU A 852 19.04 14.80 11.42
N LEU A 853 18.96 13.65 12.08
CA LEU A 853 18.39 13.54 13.42
C LEU A 853 19.43 13.74 14.52
N LYS A 854 19.04 14.45 15.58
CA LYS A 854 19.82 14.59 16.82
C LYS A 854 18.97 14.30 18.06
N PRO A 855 19.58 13.82 19.15
CA PRO A 855 18.89 13.65 20.42
C PRO A 855 18.21 14.95 20.87
N GLY A 856 16.93 14.88 21.25
CA GLY A 856 16.13 16.01 21.70
C GLY A 856 15.71 17.00 20.60
N GLY A 857 16.01 16.74 19.33
CA GLY A 857 15.63 17.61 18.22
C GLY A 857 14.11 17.76 18.04
N PHE A 858 13.69 18.89 17.48
CA PHE A 858 12.30 19.18 17.11
C PHE A 858 12.20 19.53 15.63
N TYR A 859 11.53 18.67 14.85
CA TYR A 859 11.49 18.77 13.39
C TYR A 859 10.22 19.42 12.86
N GLY A 860 9.55 20.26 13.65
CA GLY A 860 8.60 21.25 13.14
C GLY A 860 7.12 20.88 13.24
N TRP A 861 6.72 19.62 13.25
CA TRP A 861 5.30 19.29 13.42
C TRP A 861 4.82 19.54 14.86
N VAL A 862 3.78 20.35 15.03
CA VAL A 862 3.19 20.69 16.34
C VAL A 862 1.86 19.97 16.53
N GLN A 863 1.64 19.47 17.75
CA GLN A 863 0.47 18.69 18.16
C GLN A 863 -0.81 19.54 18.36
N THR A 864 -1.13 20.41 17.40
CA THR A 864 -2.32 21.30 17.46
C THR A 864 -3.48 20.81 16.60
N TYR A 865 -3.37 19.62 16.02
CA TYR A 865 -4.32 19.10 15.03
C TYR A 865 -5.28 18.10 15.67
N SER A 866 -6.59 18.38 15.60
CA SER A 866 -7.65 17.43 15.94
C SER A 866 -8.66 17.31 14.80
N ILE A 867 -9.31 16.15 14.72
CA ILE A 867 -10.42 15.93 13.79
C ILE A 867 -11.72 15.97 14.61
N PRO A 868 -12.57 17.00 14.44
CA PRO A 868 -13.79 17.15 15.23
C PRO A 868 -14.65 15.90 15.24
N GLY A 869 -15.05 15.43 16.43
CA GLY A 869 -15.91 14.27 16.61
C GLY A 869 -15.27 12.92 16.26
N LYS A 870 -13.96 12.87 16.00
CA LYS A 870 -13.25 11.61 15.72
C LYS A 870 -11.99 11.39 16.53
N TRP A 871 -11.07 12.37 16.61
CA TRP A 871 -9.71 12.15 17.11
C TRP A 871 -9.11 13.38 17.79
N GLU A 872 -8.48 13.17 18.95
CA GLU A 872 -7.70 14.17 19.68
C GLU A 872 -6.36 13.56 20.14
N PRO A 873 -5.22 14.27 19.96
CA PRO A 873 -3.92 13.86 20.51
C PRO A 873 -3.99 13.56 22.02
N GLY A 874 -3.24 12.55 22.46
CA GLY A 874 -3.25 12.08 23.85
C GLY A 874 -4.57 11.49 24.30
N GLY A 875 -5.42 11.02 23.39
CA GLY A 875 -6.76 10.52 23.71
C GLY A 875 -7.65 11.58 24.37
N GLY A 876 -7.45 12.85 24.04
CA GLY A 876 -8.16 13.99 24.64
C GLY A 876 -7.55 14.53 25.93
N THR A 877 -6.42 13.98 26.40
CA THR A 877 -5.69 14.53 27.56
C THR A 877 -4.93 15.82 27.23
N ILE A 878 -4.58 16.02 25.96
CA ILE A 878 -3.91 17.23 25.48
C ILE A 878 -4.97 18.27 25.10
N ASP A 879 -5.01 19.40 25.81
CA ASP A 879 -5.80 20.55 25.36
C ASP A 879 -5.07 21.25 24.19
N VAL A 880 -5.38 20.80 22.97
CA VAL A 880 -4.79 21.30 21.72
C VAL A 880 -4.96 22.81 21.54
N LYS A 881 -5.95 23.45 22.20
CA LYS A 881 -6.17 24.90 22.13
C LYS A 881 -5.13 25.69 22.93
N ASN A 882 -4.50 25.04 23.91
CA ASN A 882 -3.48 25.63 24.77
C ASN A 882 -2.05 25.20 24.37
N VAL A 883 -1.89 24.34 23.36
CA VAL A 883 -0.57 23.98 22.84
C VAL A 883 0.07 25.20 22.20
N VAL A 884 1.17 25.67 22.78
CA VAL A 884 1.96 26.78 22.27
C VAL A 884 3.07 26.23 21.36
N PRO A 885 3.06 26.54 20.04
CA PRO A 885 4.13 26.17 19.14
C PRO A 885 5.48 26.75 19.60
N PRO A 886 6.59 26.01 19.45
CA PRO A 886 7.93 26.59 19.59
C PRO A 886 8.14 27.76 18.64
N SER A 887 9.10 28.65 18.94
CA SER A 887 9.44 29.77 18.05
C SER A 887 10.19 29.36 16.79
N SER A 888 10.79 28.17 16.79
CA SER A 888 11.59 27.62 15.69
C SER A 888 11.63 26.09 15.76
N PHE A 889 12.20 25.48 14.73
CA PHE A 889 12.45 24.03 14.65
C PHE A 889 13.81 23.79 13.99
N ASP A 890 14.32 22.57 14.09
CA ASP A 890 15.58 22.17 13.49
C ASP A 890 15.47 22.07 11.95
N SER A 891 16.35 22.78 11.25
CA SER A 891 16.36 22.80 9.79
C SER A 891 16.59 21.40 9.20
N PRO A 892 15.89 21.04 8.12
CA PRO A 892 16.14 19.78 7.43
C PRO A 892 17.46 19.80 6.67
N LEU A 893 17.90 18.60 6.29
CA LEU A 893 19.01 18.41 5.37
C LEU A 893 18.65 18.93 3.97
N ILE A 894 17.41 18.66 3.54
CA ILE A 894 16.87 19.06 2.24
C ILE A 894 15.35 19.21 2.33
N TRP A 895 14.82 20.27 1.74
CA TRP A 895 13.41 20.43 1.39
C TRP A 895 13.15 19.91 -0.02
N MET A 896 11.97 19.34 -0.23
CA MET A 896 11.51 18.81 -1.51
C MET A 896 10.10 19.34 -1.78
N PRO A 897 9.89 20.09 -2.88
CA PRO A 897 8.57 20.61 -3.20
C PRO A 897 7.65 19.48 -3.70
N GLN A 898 6.33 19.66 -3.62
CA GLN A 898 5.34 18.62 -3.99
C GLN A 898 5.47 18.05 -5.40
N ASP A 899 5.86 18.90 -6.35
CA ASP A 899 6.12 18.52 -7.73
C ASP A 899 7.28 17.52 -7.83
N PHE A 900 8.29 17.65 -6.96
CA PHE A 900 9.40 16.70 -6.85
C PHE A 900 9.02 15.48 -6.00
N ASP A 901 8.56 15.69 -4.77
CA ASP A 901 8.12 14.62 -3.87
C ASP A 901 6.96 15.07 -2.96
N ASN A 902 5.76 14.52 -3.23
CA ASN A 902 4.56 14.81 -2.46
C ASN A 902 4.36 13.86 -1.26
N SER A 903 5.07 12.74 -1.21
CA SER A 903 4.98 11.78 -0.12
C SER A 903 6.26 10.97 -0.07
N SER A 904 7.07 11.26 0.94
CA SER A 904 8.40 10.71 1.09
C SER A 904 8.39 9.26 1.58
N GLY A 905 9.45 8.54 1.26
CA GLY A 905 9.79 7.21 1.75
C GLY A 905 11.13 7.21 2.50
N GLY A 906 11.77 6.06 2.61
CA GLY A 906 13.03 5.83 3.36
C GLY A 906 14.27 6.45 2.73
N GLN A 907 15.38 6.34 3.47
CA GLN A 907 16.71 6.69 3.02
C GLN A 907 17.65 5.49 3.14
N LEU A 908 18.62 5.40 2.24
CA LEU A 908 19.61 4.33 2.21
C LEU A 908 20.97 4.91 1.86
N TRP A 909 21.95 4.77 2.74
CA TRP A 909 23.34 4.98 2.35
C TRP A 909 23.84 3.75 1.59
N VAL A 910 24.53 3.97 0.47
CA VAL A 910 25.14 2.89 -0.31
C VAL A 910 26.63 3.14 -0.41
N ASP A 911 27.44 2.26 0.17
CA ASP A 911 28.91 2.31 0.15
C ASP A 911 29.53 1.12 -0.60
N ASP A 912 28.71 0.19 -1.11
CA ASP A 912 29.18 -0.92 -1.93
C ASP A 912 29.66 -0.42 -3.29
N ALA A 913 30.95 -0.60 -3.58
CA ALA A 913 31.56 -0.16 -4.83
C ALA A 913 31.03 -0.89 -6.07
N ARG A 914 30.44 -2.09 -5.90
CA ARG A 914 29.82 -2.86 -7.00
C ARG A 914 28.58 -2.15 -7.55
N TRP A 915 28.03 -1.20 -6.81
CA TRP A 915 26.90 -0.38 -7.27
C TRP A 915 27.33 0.80 -8.14
N GLY A 916 28.62 0.94 -8.46
CA GLY A 916 29.10 1.88 -9.46
C GLY A 916 29.13 3.35 -8.98
N PRO A 917 29.05 4.33 -9.90
CA PRO A 917 29.33 5.74 -9.61
C PRO A 917 28.43 6.42 -8.57
N LEU A 918 27.22 5.92 -8.31
CA LEU A 918 26.32 6.44 -7.27
C LEU A 918 26.69 5.96 -5.86
N SER A 919 27.61 5.02 -5.72
CA SER A 919 28.15 4.61 -4.41
C SER A 919 28.75 5.82 -3.67
N GLY A 920 28.65 5.84 -2.34
CA GLY A 920 29.04 6.94 -1.47
C GLY A 920 28.00 8.05 -1.31
N HIS A 921 26.75 7.83 -1.74
CA HIS A 921 25.67 8.81 -1.61
C HIS A 921 24.52 8.29 -0.74
N LEU A 922 23.81 9.22 -0.11
CA LEU A 922 22.53 8.94 0.55
C LEU A 922 21.42 8.93 -0.51
N LEU A 923 20.74 7.81 -0.66
CA LEU A 923 19.56 7.69 -1.50
C LEU A 923 18.30 8.06 -0.75
N HIS A 924 17.32 8.59 -1.48
CA HIS A 924 15.99 8.89 -1.01
C HIS A 924 14.95 8.21 -1.89
N THR A 925 13.95 7.59 -1.28
CA THR A 925 12.81 6.97 -1.98
C THR A 925 11.56 7.82 -1.83
N SER A 926 10.75 7.94 -2.88
CA SER A 926 9.45 8.62 -2.86
C SER A 926 8.31 7.62 -2.95
N PHE A 927 7.44 7.62 -1.95
CA PHE A 927 6.19 6.86 -1.95
C PHE A 927 5.18 7.46 -2.92
N GLY A 928 5.12 8.79 -2.98
CA GLY A 928 4.14 9.52 -3.78
C GLY A 928 4.36 9.39 -5.29
N LYS A 929 5.64 9.36 -5.69
CA LYS A 929 6.03 9.33 -7.11
C LYS A 929 6.58 7.98 -7.57
N GLY A 930 7.03 7.11 -6.66
CA GLY A 930 7.78 5.92 -7.05
C GLY A 930 9.12 6.31 -7.69
N TRP A 931 9.77 7.34 -7.14
CA TRP A 931 11.06 7.85 -7.62
C TRP A 931 12.15 7.57 -6.61
N MET A 932 13.36 7.39 -7.11
CA MET A 932 14.57 7.33 -6.30
C MET A 932 15.47 8.50 -6.67
N SER A 933 16.08 9.11 -5.66
CA SER A 933 16.96 10.27 -5.79
C SER A 933 18.23 10.06 -4.97
N TYR A 934 19.28 10.81 -5.24
CA TYR A 934 20.53 10.78 -4.48
C TYR A 934 20.87 12.19 -3.99
N LEU A 935 21.42 12.26 -2.77
CA LEU A 935 21.78 13.51 -2.11
C LEU A 935 23.29 13.72 -2.14
N MET A 936 23.69 14.97 -2.37
CA MET A 936 25.06 15.45 -2.24
C MET A 936 25.13 16.30 -0.97
N ILE A 937 25.69 15.73 0.10
CA ILE A 937 25.71 16.31 1.44
C ILE A 937 26.95 17.18 1.64
N GLN A 938 26.73 18.37 2.18
CA GLN A 938 27.78 19.31 2.56
C GLN A 938 27.71 19.61 4.06
N ASP A 939 28.76 19.25 4.80
CA ASP A 939 29.02 19.76 6.15
C ASP A 939 29.85 21.04 6.05
N ILE A 940 29.37 22.14 6.63
CA ILE A 940 30.02 23.45 6.56
C ILE A 940 29.76 24.29 7.81
N GLU A 941 30.84 24.74 8.46
CA GLU A 941 30.80 25.62 9.65
C GLU A 941 29.80 25.15 10.75
N GLY A 942 29.65 23.83 10.95
CA GLY A 942 28.74 23.26 11.96
C GLY A 942 27.29 23.06 11.49
N HIS A 943 27.00 23.37 10.22
CA HIS A 943 25.71 23.13 9.57
C HIS A 943 25.84 21.99 8.55
N THR A 944 24.76 21.24 8.37
CA THR A 944 24.65 20.24 7.31
C THR A 944 23.52 20.63 6.37
N GLN A 945 23.76 20.51 5.07
CA GLN A 945 22.78 20.78 4.02
C GLN A 945 23.06 19.90 2.80
N ALA A 946 22.11 19.80 1.88
CA ALA A 946 22.29 18.97 0.69
C ALA A 946 21.64 19.55 -0.56
N ALA A 947 22.18 19.13 -1.71
CA ALA A 947 21.48 19.11 -2.98
C ALA A 947 20.91 17.71 -3.24
N ILE A 948 19.84 17.61 -4.02
CA ILE A 948 19.19 16.35 -4.42
C ILE A 948 18.93 16.34 -5.92
N ALA A 949 19.13 15.17 -6.53
CA ALA A 949 18.82 14.90 -7.93
C ALA A 949 18.09 13.57 -8.08
N LYS A 950 17.09 13.53 -8.97
CA LYS A 950 16.30 12.34 -9.28
C LYS A 950 17.15 11.33 -10.09
N LEU A 951 16.88 10.03 -9.98
CA LEU A 951 17.32 9.05 -10.97
C LEU A 951 16.33 9.00 -12.15
N PRO A 952 16.77 8.72 -13.39
CA PRO A 952 15.89 8.66 -14.55
C PRO A 952 15.14 7.32 -14.64
N PHE A 953 14.66 6.84 -13.50
CA PHE A 953 13.87 5.62 -13.37
C PHE A 953 12.56 5.91 -12.67
N ASP A 954 11.55 5.14 -13.08
CA ASP A 954 10.21 5.21 -12.57
C ASP A 954 9.83 3.82 -12.05
N PHE A 955 9.74 3.70 -10.73
CA PHE A 955 9.36 2.43 -10.10
C PHE A 955 7.89 2.12 -10.34
N ARG A 956 7.51 0.86 -10.37
CA ARG A 956 6.11 0.46 -10.63
C ARG A 956 5.17 0.77 -9.48
N THR A 957 5.69 0.95 -8.27
CA THR A 957 4.92 1.24 -7.05
C THR A 957 5.51 2.43 -6.30
N GLY A 958 4.78 2.94 -5.30
CA GLY A 958 5.30 3.94 -4.38
C GLY A 958 6.35 3.30 -3.48
N ILE A 959 7.63 3.65 -3.65
CA ILE A 959 8.71 3.02 -2.91
C ILE A 959 8.93 3.66 -1.54
N MET A 960 9.03 2.83 -0.51
CA MET A 960 9.15 3.24 0.89
C MET A 960 10.43 2.75 1.54
N ARG A 961 10.94 1.58 1.16
CA ARG A 961 12.13 0.99 1.77
C ARG A 961 13.08 0.53 0.70
N ALA A 962 14.36 0.83 0.89
CA ALA A 962 15.43 0.30 0.07
C ALA A 962 16.52 -0.33 0.94
N ARG A 963 17.18 -1.36 0.43
CA ARG A 963 18.37 -1.98 1.02
C ARG A 963 19.36 -2.43 -0.04
N VAL A 964 20.63 -2.53 0.34
CA VAL A 964 21.67 -3.18 -0.47
C VAL A 964 21.62 -4.67 -0.19
N ASN A 965 21.62 -5.50 -1.24
CA ASN A 965 21.79 -6.94 -1.07
C ASN A 965 23.29 -7.23 -0.86
N PRO A 966 23.70 -7.83 0.27
CA PRO A 966 25.11 -8.09 0.57
C PRO A 966 25.77 -9.01 -0.46
N LYS A 967 24.99 -9.88 -1.11
CA LYS A 967 25.51 -10.86 -2.07
C LYS A 967 25.97 -10.23 -3.38
N ASP A 968 25.18 -9.31 -3.96
CA ASP A 968 25.46 -8.73 -5.28
C ASP A 968 25.82 -7.23 -5.25
N GLY A 969 25.65 -6.57 -4.10
CA GLY A 969 25.94 -5.15 -3.89
C GLY A 969 24.97 -4.21 -4.59
N GLN A 970 23.82 -4.71 -5.07
CA GLN A 970 22.82 -3.92 -5.78
C GLN A 970 21.73 -3.41 -4.84
N VAL A 971 21.05 -2.34 -5.25
CA VAL A 971 19.99 -1.69 -4.46
C VAL A 971 18.63 -2.24 -4.85
N TYR A 972 17.87 -2.68 -3.84
CA TYR A 972 16.50 -3.16 -3.98
C TYR A 972 15.56 -2.23 -3.26
N ALA A 973 14.40 -1.94 -3.86
CA ALA A 973 13.38 -1.12 -3.24
C ALA A 973 11.99 -1.75 -3.36
N THR A 974 11.19 -1.54 -2.32
CA THR A 974 9.80 -1.99 -2.24
C THR A 974 8.88 -0.93 -1.68
N GLY A 975 7.59 -1.09 -1.94
CA GLY A 975 6.54 -0.34 -1.30
C GLY A 975 5.18 -0.68 -1.89
N LEU A 976 4.23 0.25 -1.82
CA LEU A 976 2.83 0.03 -2.16
C LEU A 976 2.19 1.34 -2.66
N GLN A 977 0.89 1.32 -2.93
CA GLN A 977 0.08 2.52 -3.17
C GLN A 977 -1.14 2.60 -2.22
N GLY A 978 -1.77 3.79 -2.12
CA GLY A 978 -3.03 3.99 -1.39
C GLY A 978 -3.20 5.34 -0.67
N TRP A 979 -2.11 6.00 -0.30
CA TRP A 979 -2.12 7.29 0.44
C TRP A 979 -1.34 8.43 -0.27
N ASN A 980 -1.01 8.24 -1.53
CA ASN A 980 -0.22 9.12 -2.39
C ASN A 980 -1.08 10.16 -3.14
N GLY A 981 -1.99 10.86 -2.46
CA GLY A 981 -2.80 11.91 -3.09
C GLY A 981 -1.92 12.97 -3.79
N GLY A 982 -2.22 13.29 -5.06
CA GLY A 982 -1.37 14.16 -5.89
C GLY A 982 -0.04 13.52 -6.36
N GLY A 983 0.10 12.21 -6.15
CA GLY A 983 1.24 11.39 -6.59
C GLY A 983 1.20 11.07 -8.08
N ARG A 984 2.18 10.27 -8.54
CA ARG A 984 2.19 9.77 -9.91
C ARG A 984 1.06 8.75 -10.09
N ALA A 985 0.31 8.88 -11.18
CA ALA A 985 -0.76 7.94 -11.52
C ALA A 985 -0.18 6.59 -11.97
N GLY A 986 -0.97 5.51 -11.86
CA GLY A 986 -0.61 4.18 -12.37
C GLY A 986 0.35 3.36 -11.48
N LEU A 987 0.59 3.77 -10.22
CA LEU A 987 1.37 2.98 -9.28
C LEU A 987 0.63 1.69 -8.87
N GLN A 988 1.35 0.58 -8.86
CA GLN A 988 0.87 -0.74 -8.44
C GLN A 988 0.72 -0.82 -6.90
N GLU A 989 -0.15 -1.71 -6.43
CA GLU A 989 -0.46 -1.91 -5.00
C GLU A 989 0.67 -2.51 -4.16
N GLY A 990 1.67 -3.08 -4.82
CA GLY A 990 2.88 -3.64 -4.25
C GLY A 990 3.95 -3.78 -5.34
N GLY A 991 5.21 -3.96 -4.95
CA GLY A 991 6.27 -4.16 -5.93
C GLY A 991 7.65 -4.30 -5.32
N LEU A 992 8.52 -5.01 -6.01
CA LEU A 992 9.93 -5.17 -5.67
C LEU A 992 10.78 -5.00 -6.94
N GLN A 993 11.71 -4.06 -6.92
CA GLN A 993 12.59 -3.78 -8.06
C GLN A 993 14.03 -3.58 -7.61
N ARG A 994 14.97 -3.93 -8.50
CA ARG A 994 16.42 -3.80 -8.30
C ARG A 994 16.95 -2.72 -9.23
N VAL A 995 17.60 -1.72 -8.68
CA VAL A 995 18.45 -0.78 -9.43
C VAL A 995 19.83 -1.42 -9.55
N ARG A 996 20.15 -1.90 -10.75
CA ARG A 996 21.38 -2.63 -11.03
C ARG A 996 22.34 -1.77 -11.83
N TYR A 997 23.59 -1.68 -11.38
CA TYR A 997 24.67 -1.12 -12.17
C TYR A 997 25.02 -2.09 -13.32
N THR A 998 25.06 -1.60 -14.55
CA THR A 998 25.28 -2.44 -15.74
C THR A 998 26.76 -2.64 -16.07
N GLY A 999 27.66 -1.97 -15.34
CA GLY A 999 29.08 -1.91 -15.66
C GLY A 999 29.44 -0.85 -16.72
N LYS A 1000 28.45 -0.19 -17.32
CA LYS A 1000 28.69 0.88 -18.31
C LYS A 1000 28.89 2.23 -17.62
N PRO A 1001 29.59 3.20 -18.25
CA PRO A 1001 29.69 4.55 -17.71
C PRO A 1001 28.32 5.19 -17.45
N TRP A 1002 28.24 6.00 -16.40
CA TRP A 1002 27.05 6.77 -16.03
C TRP A 1002 27.45 8.23 -15.87
N GLN A 1003 26.82 9.15 -16.60
CA GLN A 1003 27.05 10.58 -16.44
C GLN A 1003 26.13 11.13 -15.35
N MET A 1004 26.70 11.87 -14.40
CA MET A 1004 25.94 12.49 -13.31
C MET A 1004 26.66 13.70 -12.72
N VAL A 1005 25.91 14.51 -11.96
CA VAL A 1005 26.47 15.42 -10.95
C VAL A 1005 26.94 14.56 -9.78
N SER A 1006 28.21 14.64 -9.43
CA SER A 1006 28.82 13.86 -8.34
C SER A 1006 28.95 14.61 -7.03
N ASP A 1007 28.95 15.95 -7.05
CA ASP A 1007 29.05 16.75 -5.83
C ASP A 1007 28.50 18.17 -6.04
N CYS A 1008 27.99 18.78 -4.97
CA CYS A 1008 27.46 20.13 -4.94
C CYS A 1008 27.95 20.85 -3.67
N LYS A 1009 28.58 22.02 -3.82
CA LYS A 1009 29.03 22.84 -2.68
C LYS A 1009 28.55 24.28 -2.77
N VAL A 1010 27.97 24.76 -1.68
CA VAL A 1010 27.73 26.19 -1.47
C VAL A 1010 29.05 26.82 -1.08
N GLU A 1011 29.43 27.87 -1.80
CA GLU A 1011 30.60 28.69 -1.54
C GLU A 1011 30.16 30.13 -1.24
N LYS A 1012 31.04 30.95 -0.68
CA LYS A 1012 30.73 32.32 -0.25
C LYS A 1012 30.10 33.18 -1.35
N ASN A 1013 30.64 33.07 -2.56
CA ASN A 1013 30.26 33.89 -3.73
C ASN A 1013 29.70 33.04 -4.88
N GLY A 1014 29.14 31.86 -4.60
CA GLY A 1014 28.59 31.04 -5.67
C GLY A 1014 28.22 29.62 -5.29
N LEU A 1015 27.82 28.87 -6.31
CA LEU A 1015 27.46 27.46 -6.21
C LEU A 1015 28.39 26.64 -7.11
N ARG A 1016 29.03 25.63 -6.54
CA ARG A 1016 29.91 24.72 -7.28
C ARG A 1016 29.19 23.42 -7.57
N ILE A 1017 29.16 23.02 -8.84
CA ILE A 1017 28.56 21.77 -9.34
C ILE A 1017 29.69 20.94 -9.95
N THR A 1018 29.89 19.73 -9.44
CA THR A 1018 30.94 18.81 -9.90
C THR A 1018 30.31 17.67 -10.68
N PHE A 1019 30.84 17.38 -11.87
CA PHE A 1019 30.40 16.28 -12.72
C PHE A 1019 31.40 15.12 -12.67
N ASN A 1020 30.93 13.88 -12.82
CA ASN A 1020 31.83 12.73 -12.87
C ASN A 1020 32.50 12.51 -14.26
N PHE A 1021 32.22 13.38 -15.22
CA PHE A 1021 32.73 13.37 -16.59
C PHE A 1021 33.29 14.76 -16.98
N PRO A 1022 34.24 14.83 -17.92
CA PRO A 1022 34.82 16.10 -18.35
C PRO A 1022 33.88 16.89 -19.26
N LEU A 1023 33.85 18.21 -19.06
CA LEU A 1023 32.94 19.14 -19.74
C LEU A 1023 33.60 19.82 -20.95
N GLU A 1024 32.79 20.12 -21.96
CA GLU A 1024 33.20 20.98 -23.08
C GLU A 1024 33.25 22.46 -22.62
N PRO A 1025 34.40 23.15 -22.74
CA PRO A 1025 34.57 24.47 -22.11
C PRO A 1025 33.58 25.55 -22.55
N ASN A 1026 33.21 25.61 -23.83
CA ASN A 1026 32.31 26.66 -24.30
C ASN A 1026 30.89 26.43 -23.78
N SER A 1027 30.39 25.20 -23.83
CA SER A 1027 29.10 24.82 -23.28
C SER A 1027 29.07 24.96 -21.75
N ALA A 1028 30.17 24.67 -21.06
CA ALA A 1028 30.24 24.75 -19.60
C ALA A 1028 30.29 26.19 -19.07
N THR A 1029 30.78 27.13 -19.87
CA THR A 1029 30.91 28.55 -19.48
C THR A 1029 29.82 29.44 -20.08
N ASP A 1030 28.94 28.89 -20.92
CA ASP A 1030 27.78 29.59 -21.46
C ASP A 1030 26.75 29.86 -20.35
N LEU A 1031 26.43 31.13 -20.11
CA LEU A 1031 25.38 31.53 -19.17
C LEU A 1031 24.01 30.99 -19.60
N GLY A 1032 23.75 30.85 -20.91
CA GLY A 1032 22.50 30.31 -21.44
C GLY A 1032 22.28 28.83 -21.09
N SER A 1033 23.33 28.12 -20.68
CA SER A 1033 23.26 26.73 -20.23
C SER A 1033 22.71 26.57 -18.81
N TYR A 1034 22.46 27.65 -18.07
CA TYR A 1034 22.04 27.58 -16.67
C TYR A 1034 20.83 28.49 -16.39
N ALA A 1035 19.85 27.95 -15.68
CA ALA A 1035 18.73 28.71 -15.11
C ALA A 1035 18.62 28.38 -13.63
N ALA A 1036 18.52 29.40 -12.79
CA ALA A 1036 18.45 29.22 -11.35
C ALA A 1036 17.39 30.13 -10.72
N GLU A 1037 16.62 29.57 -9.79
CA GLU A 1037 15.62 30.28 -9.00
C GLU A 1037 15.68 29.85 -7.53
N HIS A 1038 15.15 30.67 -6.63
CA HIS A 1038 15.06 30.36 -5.19
C HIS A 1038 13.73 30.78 -4.58
N TRP A 1039 13.38 30.15 -3.46
CA TRP A 1039 12.24 30.49 -2.63
C TRP A 1039 12.40 29.97 -1.20
N ASN A 1040 11.62 30.56 -0.30
CA ASN A 1040 11.41 30.09 1.07
C ASN A 1040 9.99 29.59 1.27
N TYR A 1041 9.80 28.86 2.36
CA TYR A 1041 8.51 28.41 2.85
C TYR A 1041 8.15 29.09 4.16
N HIS A 1042 6.86 29.16 4.46
CA HIS A 1042 6.36 29.64 5.74
C HIS A 1042 5.97 28.47 6.63
N TRP A 1043 6.61 28.35 7.81
CA TRP A 1043 6.24 27.38 8.83
C TRP A 1043 5.03 27.85 9.64
N ARG A 1044 3.87 27.23 9.39
CA ARG A 1044 2.56 27.61 9.96
C ARG A 1044 1.68 26.39 10.19
N SER A 1045 0.61 26.56 10.96
CA SER A 1045 -0.39 25.51 11.22
C SER A 1045 -1.23 25.13 9.99
N SER A 1046 -1.28 25.98 8.97
CA SER A 1046 -1.94 25.69 7.69
C SER A 1046 -1.30 24.49 6.98
N TYR A 1047 -2.07 23.83 6.12
CA TYR A 1047 -1.56 22.70 5.37
C TYR A 1047 -0.55 23.14 4.30
N GLY A 1048 0.72 22.76 4.47
CA GLY A 1048 1.80 23.12 3.57
C GLY A 1048 2.08 24.63 3.52
N SER A 1049 2.89 25.01 2.54
CA SER A 1049 3.20 26.41 2.24
C SER A 1049 3.21 26.65 0.73
N ASP A 1050 2.79 27.86 0.34
CA ASP A 1050 3.18 28.41 -0.95
C ASP A 1050 4.69 28.69 -0.99
N ARG A 1051 5.22 29.00 -2.18
CA ARG A 1051 6.58 29.49 -2.37
C ARG A 1051 6.61 31.01 -2.14
N TYR A 1052 7.62 31.51 -1.45
CA TYR A 1052 7.80 32.94 -1.17
C TYR A 1052 9.20 33.41 -1.57
N SER A 1053 9.31 34.59 -2.19
CA SER A 1053 10.62 35.19 -2.52
C SER A 1053 11.40 35.46 -1.23
N PRO A 1054 12.67 35.04 -1.14
CA PRO A 1054 13.49 35.26 0.05
C PRO A 1054 13.90 36.73 0.22
N LEU A 1055 13.78 37.57 -0.82
CA LEU A 1055 14.12 38.99 -0.76
C LEU A 1055 12.93 39.89 -0.43
N THR A 1056 11.73 39.52 -0.87
CA THR A 1056 10.53 40.37 -0.75
C THR A 1056 9.44 39.80 0.17
N ASP A 1057 9.53 38.52 0.53
CA ASP A 1057 8.51 37.75 1.24
C ASP A 1057 7.14 37.70 0.54
N MET A 1058 7.10 38.04 -0.75
CA MET A 1058 5.91 37.95 -1.59
C MET A 1058 5.77 36.54 -2.17
N ARG A 1059 4.53 36.08 -2.34
CA ARG A 1059 4.22 34.77 -2.94
C ARG A 1059 4.82 34.68 -4.36
N GLY A 1060 5.62 33.65 -4.61
CA GLY A 1060 6.31 33.41 -5.88
C GLY A 1060 7.71 32.82 -5.69
N THR A 1061 8.40 32.57 -6.81
CA THR A 1061 9.84 32.29 -6.85
C THR A 1061 10.58 33.52 -7.38
N GLU A 1062 11.90 33.54 -7.21
CA GLU A 1062 12.75 34.62 -7.71
C GLU A 1062 13.98 34.05 -8.41
N THR A 1063 14.40 34.68 -9.51
CA THR A 1063 15.57 34.24 -10.27
C THR A 1063 16.87 34.54 -9.51
N ILE A 1064 17.75 33.55 -9.42
CA ILE A 1064 19.13 33.75 -8.96
C ILE A 1064 19.94 34.30 -10.13
N LYS A 1065 20.45 35.52 -10.00
CA LYS A 1065 21.30 36.14 -11.02
C LYS A 1065 22.70 35.53 -11.02
N ILE A 1066 22.98 34.66 -11.98
CA ILE A 1066 24.32 34.12 -12.26
C ILE A 1066 25.10 35.19 -13.04
N GLU A 1067 26.19 35.69 -12.47
CA GLU A 1067 26.99 36.76 -13.08
C GLU A 1067 27.98 36.23 -14.12
N SER A 1068 28.54 35.05 -13.86
CA SER A 1068 29.42 34.32 -14.77
C SER A 1068 29.49 32.85 -14.35
N VAL A 1069 29.92 31.98 -15.28
CA VAL A 1069 30.22 30.58 -14.98
C VAL A 1069 31.68 30.33 -15.25
N THR A 1070 32.39 29.74 -14.28
CA THR A 1070 33.80 29.39 -14.41
C THR A 1070 33.94 27.88 -14.45
N LEU A 1071 34.60 27.36 -15.49
CA LEU A 1071 35.07 25.97 -15.51
C LEU A 1071 36.35 25.89 -14.66
N GLU A 1072 36.32 25.04 -13.65
CA GLU A 1072 37.44 24.82 -12.75
C GLU A 1072 38.59 24.06 -13.42
N ALA A 1073 39.78 24.10 -12.81
CA ALA A 1073 40.99 23.50 -13.36
C ALA A 1073 40.91 21.97 -13.55
N ASP A 1074 39.97 21.29 -12.88
CA ASP A 1074 39.72 19.86 -13.04
C ASP A 1074 38.99 19.51 -14.35
N GLY A 1075 38.47 20.50 -15.08
CA GLY A 1075 37.69 20.33 -16.31
C GLY A 1075 36.36 19.61 -16.10
N ARG A 1076 35.91 19.47 -14.85
CA ARG A 1076 34.73 18.70 -14.43
C ARG A 1076 33.82 19.47 -13.48
N SER A 1077 34.30 20.53 -12.86
CA SER A 1077 33.52 21.36 -11.95
C SER A 1077 33.23 22.71 -12.57
N VAL A 1078 32.00 23.19 -12.40
CA VAL A 1078 31.64 24.57 -12.73
C VAL A 1078 31.28 25.33 -11.47
N LYS A 1079 31.72 26.59 -11.40
CA LYS A 1079 31.30 27.54 -10.38
C LYS A 1079 30.36 28.56 -11.00
N LEU A 1080 29.12 28.56 -10.52
CA LEU A 1080 28.13 29.59 -10.80
C LEU A 1080 28.44 30.78 -9.87
N ASN A 1081 29.06 31.83 -10.40
CA ASN A 1081 29.40 33.01 -9.62
C ASN A 1081 28.16 33.87 -9.38
N ILE A 1082 27.84 34.11 -8.11
CA ILE A 1082 26.65 34.82 -7.67
C ILE A 1082 27.11 35.93 -6.71
N GLY A 1083 26.77 37.19 -7.03
CA GLY A 1083 27.31 38.35 -6.32
C GLY A 1083 26.99 38.37 -4.83
N LYS A 1084 25.80 37.91 -4.43
CA LYS A 1084 25.42 37.75 -3.01
C LYS A 1084 24.63 36.46 -2.79
N MET A 1085 25.25 35.51 -2.11
CA MET A 1085 24.59 34.31 -1.60
C MET A 1085 23.82 34.61 -0.31
N ILE A 1086 22.65 33.99 -0.15
CA ILE A 1086 21.84 34.04 1.06
C ILE A 1086 21.31 32.63 1.40
N PRO A 1087 21.05 32.32 2.68
CA PRO A 1087 20.32 31.12 3.04
C PRO A 1087 18.91 31.11 2.43
N VAL A 1088 18.51 29.95 1.91
CA VAL A 1088 17.20 29.71 1.31
C VAL A 1088 16.74 28.28 1.57
N ASP A 1089 15.44 28.09 1.75
CA ASP A 1089 14.88 26.74 1.88
C ASP A 1089 15.08 25.94 0.59
N GLN A 1090 14.93 26.59 -0.57
CA GLN A 1090 15.19 25.98 -1.85
C GLN A 1090 15.88 26.93 -2.84
N ALA A 1091 16.96 26.44 -3.44
CA ALA A 1091 17.45 26.84 -4.75
C ALA A 1091 17.16 25.70 -5.75
N HIS A 1092 16.68 26.05 -6.93
CA HIS A 1092 16.37 25.13 -8.02
C HIS A 1092 17.19 25.53 -9.23
N ILE A 1093 18.05 24.63 -9.69
CA ILE A 1093 19.03 24.88 -10.75
C ILE A 1093 18.76 23.90 -11.88
N LYS A 1094 18.47 24.43 -13.07
CA LYS A 1094 18.39 23.66 -14.32
C LYS A 1094 19.60 23.96 -15.16
N PHE A 1095 20.16 22.95 -15.80
CA PHE A 1095 21.27 23.18 -16.69
C PHE A 1095 21.33 22.19 -17.83
N ARG A 1096 21.99 22.62 -18.91
CA ARG A 1096 22.24 21.82 -20.11
C ARG A 1096 23.65 22.06 -20.60
N VAL A 1097 24.52 21.09 -20.37
CA VAL A 1097 25.95 21.14 -20.70
C VAL A 1097 26.33 20.05 -21.69
N LYS A 1098 27.49 20.17 -22.32
CA LYS A 1098 28.07 19.12 -23.15
C LYS A 1098 29.29 18.51 -22.47
N SER A 1099 29.44 17.20 -22.60
CA SER A 1099 30.69 16.50 -22.32
C SER A 1099 31.74 16.83 -23.39
N LEU A 1100 33.01 16.51 -23.12
CA LEU A 1100 34.07 16.61 -24.14
C LEU A 1100 33.85 15.71 -25.38
N ASP A 1101 33.08 14.64 -25.27
CA ASP A 1101 32.74 13.78 -26.43
C ASP A 1101 31.58 14.32 -27.27
N GLY A 1102 30.98 15.45 -26.85
CA GLY A 1102 29.89 16.13 -27.53
C GLY A 1102 28.49 15.70 -27.09
N SER A 1103 28.35 14.69 -26.22
CA SER A 1103 27.07 14.28 -25.66
C SER A 1103 26.45 15.40 -24.81
N THR A 1104 25.16 15.65 -24.99
CA THR A 1104 24.43 16.62 -24.17
C THR A 1104 23.99 15.96 -22.86
N PHE A 1105 24.23 16.65 -21.75
CA PHE A 1105 23.77 16.29 -20.41
C PHE A 1105 22.85 17.40 -19.89
N GLU A 1106 21.61 17.05 -19.58
CA GLU A 1106 20.60 17.95 -19.04
C GLU A 1106 20.10 17.40 -17.71
N ASP A 1107 20.00 18.27 -16.71
CA ASP A 1107 19.58 17.88 -15.37
C ASP A 1107 19.00 19.06 -14.59
N GLU A 1108 18.41 18.74 -13.44
CA GLU A 1108 18.00 19.74 -12.46
C GLU A 1108 18.35 19.32 -11.03
N LEU A 1109 18.64 20.32 -10.20
CA LEU A 1109 19.02 20.17 -8.80
C LEU A 1109 18.07 20.96 -7.93
N TYR A 1110 17.60 20.33 -6.87
CA TYR A 1110 16.95 21.01 -5.75
C TYR A 1110 17.94 21.06 -4.60
N TRP A 1111 18.15 22.24 -4.02
CA TRP A 1111 19.20 22.46 -3.03
C TRP A 1111 18.69 23.29 -1.86
N THR A 1112 18.83 22.81 -0.64
CA THR A 1112 18.58 23.61 0.56
C THR A 1112 19.88 24.25 1.04
N ILE A 1113 19.85 25.55 1.30
CA ILE A 1113 21.01 26.32 1.74
C ILE A 1113 20.71 26.84 3.14
N ASN A 1114 21.05 26.04 4.14
CA ASN A 1114 20.88 26.42 5.55
C ASN A 1114 21.92 27.47 5.96
N HIS A 1115 23.13 27.40 5.40
CA HIS A 1115 24.24 28.28 5.72
C HIS A 1115 25.09 28.61 4.48
N VAL A 1116 25.56 29.85 4.42
CA VAL A 1116 26.50 30.34 3.40
C VAL A 1116 27.85 30.56 4.09
N PRO A 1117 28.93 29.94 3.63
CA PRO A 1117 30.22 30.03 4.32
C PRO A 1117 30.79 31.45 4.33
N THR A 1118 31.56 31.73 5.37
CA THR A 1118 32.20 33.03 5.57
C THR A 1118 33.43 33.24 4.68
N GLN A 1119 34.07 32.14 4.25
CA GLN A 1119 35.26 32.12 3.39
C GLN A 1119 35.03 31.36 2.10
#